data_AF-A0A2S6MWW4-F1
#
_entry.id   AF-A0A2S6MWW4-F1
#
_cell.length_a   1.000
_cell.length_b   1.000
_cell.length_c   1.000
_cell.angle_alpha   90.00
_cell.angle_beta   90.00
_cell.angle_gamma   90.00
#
_symmetry.space_group_name_H-M   'P 1'
#
loop_
_entity.id
_entity.type
_entity.pdbx_description
1 polymer ?
#
loop_
_entity_poly.entity_id
_entity_poly.type
_entity_poly.pdbx_seq_one_letter_code
_entity_poly.pdbx_strand_id
1 'polypeptide(L)'
;MAQLFGVCLLPATGEFTYDTFPAQGKKATESSFSPINTHLAPTGTKTDYSYALDQLQAAHPECQTVALVCAWFGNSTDAATCKIYPSTNFIGGAFETYANGAWTAANWKVSGLTQNSAGLIPISTNNGAATYGGAPSDQSIVRCIRDLRARGLRVIFYPFILMDTAGKPWRGRIGLATDLTAATTQNVNSFLGGATPSQFTRDAVNLTVAYSGSPTDFTYRRFILHYANLCALAGGVDLFLLGSELRGLEILRGPNWTQAGTTDVNGHAQWDYPFVAGLVQLAADVRATFDAAGFARDLTNHKNLIAYSPDWSSWNGWQHPGANGQWPHLDSLFASQNIDVVSFDNYLPLSDWTLGDGGLDCKNWNAPAPQTWPPGPETMNGLGLSGQPSLQNADYLKANIEGGEGFNWFYTNSLGGGVGLDPLGTDQRCTLPLGDRVTQTRHAFAANQQLLTRKGLRWWWNNTHRAIYDNGDGTGWSPHGPTTAWTPQSKPIAFVEYGFATVDRCTNQPNVFYDPKSSESATPFWSLWTGSVGSGWRPQRDDTLADLALQSVHDYWSANNATSGSGVAMVFTPFCCAWNCDARPFPVFPLDGDVWGDGGAWATGNWIGGKGPATAPTAPDPSPTVGTFATFPTLAGQGWSVKFQPRFLTCVQAHVSGRESRAARRLNPLHDIELNFDLLRGAAAHAELQEVVAFIANHAGQSQAFLFTPPNALGVVVGEPIGVGDGTTTSFALTQKIGGFSENVQALLGAPTVYLDGVAAPPTAYALSILPAVVTFTSAPASGVVVTADFTAAHLARFADDSLDLEEFMTEFWTLKSLKLETVRT
;
A
#
# COMPACT_ATOMS: atom_id res chain seq x y z
N MET A 1 9.24 5.93 -9.52
CA MET A 1 8.07 5.09 -9.26
C MET A 1 8.22 3.85 -10.11
N ALA A 2 8.21 2.72 -9.44
CA ALA A 2 8.39 1.41 -10.04
C ALA A 2 7.20 1.03 -10.93
N GLN A 3 7.48 0.30 -12.01
CA GLN A 3 6.44 -0.39 -12.76
C GLN A 3 5.93 -1.61 -11.97
N LEU A 4 4.61 -1.79 -11.94
CA LEU A 4 3.95 -2.87 -11.21
C LEU A 4 3.11 -3.75 -12.15
N PHE A 5 3.23 -5.08 -12.04
CA PHE A 5 2.36 -5.99 -12.78
C PHE A 5 0.91 -5.97 -12.27
N GLY A 6 0.76 -5.93 -10.94
CA GLY A 6 -0.50 -5.89 -10.22
C GLY A 6 -0.29 -5.43 -8.78
N VAL A 7 -1.37 -5.22 -8.04
CA VAL A 7 -1.33 -4.82 -6.62
C VAL A 7 -2.31 -5.62 -5.77
N CYS A 8 -1.96 -5.84 -4.50
CA CYS A 8 -2.90 -6.30 -3.49
C CYS A 8 -3.71 -5.10 -2.96
N LEU A 9 -5.03 -5.18 -3.04
CA LEU A 9 -5.95 -4.15 -2.59
C LEU A 9 -6.40 -4.43 -1.15
N LEU A 10 -5.97 -3.54 -0.26
CA LEU A 10 -6.29 -3.45 1.16
C LEU A 10 -7.48 -2.50 1.39
N PRO A 11 -8.07 -2.43 2.61
CA PRO A 11 -7.61 -2.92 3.92
C PRO A 11 -8.09 -4.33 4.31
N ALA A 12 -8.67 -5.09 3.38
CA ALA A 12 -9.31 -6.40 3.61
C ALA A 12 -10.53 -6.41 4.53
N THR A 13 -10.82 -5.31 5.21
CA THR A 13 -11.88 -5.14 6.21
C THR A 13 -12.63 -3.82 6.04
N GLY A 14 -13.68 -3.65 6.85
CA GLY A 14 -14.70 -2.62 6.79
C GLY A 14 -15.90 -3.05 5.94
N GLU A 15 -17.09 -2.88 6.51
CA GLU A 15 -18.34 -3.51 6.08
C GLU A 15 -18.72 -3.15 4.63
N PHE A 16 -18.41 -1.93 4.20
CA PHE A 16 -18.71 -1.41 2.86
C PHE A 16 -17.51 -0.71 2.22
N THR A 17 -16.28 -0.98 2.69
CA THR A 17 -15.07 -0.27 2.22
C THR A 17 -14.86 -0.38 0.71
N TYR A 18 -15.12 -1.55 0.13
CA TYR A 18 -14.95 -1.80 -1.30
C TYR A 18 -16.19 -1.45 -2.14
N ASP A 19 -17.20 -0.84 -1.54
CA ASP A 19 -18.46 -0.59 -2.23
C ASP A 19 -18.34 0.59 -3.20
N THR A 20 -19.00 0.46 -4.35
CA THR A 20 -19.17 1.55 -5.33
C THR A 20 -20.30 2.49 -4.95
N PHE A 21 -21.12 2.12 -3.96
CA PHE A 21 -22.17 2.98 -3.40
C PHE A 21 -21.78 3.57 -2.05
N PRO A 22 -22.09 4.86 -1.81
CA PRO A 22 -21.96 5.46 -0.49
C PRO A 22 -22.74 4.65 0.55
N ALA A 23 -22.09 4.42 1.69
CA ALA A 23 -22.65 3.73 2.83
C ALA A 23 -22.43 4.56 4.09
N GLN A 24 -23.43 4.54 4.97
CA GLN A 24 -23.35 5.11 6.31
C GLN A 24 -23.86 4.10 7.33
N GLY A 25 -23.33 4.15 8.55
CA GLY A 25 -23.71 3.24 9.63
C GLY A 25 -23.81 3.93 10.96
N LYS A 26 -24.52 3.29 11.89
CA LYS A 26 -24.55 3.65 13.31
C LYS A 26 -24.50 2.40 14.16
N LYS A 27 -23.68 2.42 15.20
CA LYS A 27 -23.64 1.33 16.19
C LYS A 27 -24.93 1.31 17.00
N ALA A 28 -25.21 0.19 17.66
CA ALA A 28 -26.40 0.05 18.51
C ALA A 28 -26.51 1.12 19.62
N THR A 29 -25.38 1.66 20.05
CA THR A 29 -25.26 2.69 21.10
C THR A 29 -25.32 4.13 20.56
N GLU A 30 -25.40 4.32 19.25
CA GLU A 30 -25.32 5.62 18.58
C GLU A 30 -26.68 6.02 18.00
N SER A 31 -27.01 7.31 18.05
CA SER A 31 -28.29 7.84 17.53
C SER A 31 -28.21 8.27 16.06
N SER A 32 -27.04 8.73 15.60
CA SER A 32 -26.79 9.27 14.26
C SER A 32 -25.96 8.33 13.39
N PHE A 33 -26.23 8.36 12.08
CA PHE A 33 -25.39 7.72 11.08
C PHE A 33 -24.10 8.51 10.84
N SER A 34 -23.01 7.78 10.58
CA SER A 34 -21.72 8.33 10.16
C SER A 34 -21.27 7.68 8.85
N PRO A 35 -20.50 8.40 8.01
CA PRO A 35 -19.91 7.83 6.80
C PRO A 35 -19.10 6.56 7.08
N ILE A 36 -19.16 5.60 6.16
CA ILE A 36 -18.34 4.37 6.17
C ILE A 36 -17.30 4.38 5.06
N ASN A 37 -17.62 4.92 3.89
CA ASN A 37 -16.79 4.85 2.69
C ASN A 37 -16.85 6.12 1.83
N THR A 38 -17.08 7.27 2.46
CA THR A 38 -17.06 8.59 1.83
C THR A 38 -16.23 9.59 2.64
N HIS A 39 -15.17 9.13 3.31
CA HIS A 39 -14.33 9.98 4.16
C HIS A 39 -13.61 11.09 3.37
N LEU A 40 -13.23 10.85 2.11
CA LEU A 40 -12.62 11.90 1.26
C LEU A 40 -13.61 13.00 0.90
N ALA A 41 -14.86 12.64 0.65
CA ALA A 41 -15.91 13.58 0.27
C ALA A 41 -17.23 13.21 0.97
N PRO A 42 -17.42 13.55 2.25
CA PRO A 42 -18.55 13.07 3.06
C PRO A 42 -19.93 13.42 2.52
N THR A 43 -20.04 14.52 1.77
CA THR A 43 -21.28 14.97 1.10
C THR A 43 -21.39 14.54 -0.36
N GLY A 44 -20.37 13.84 -0.88
CA GLY A 44 -20.30 13.39 -2.26
C GLY A 44 -21.00 12.04 -2.48
N THR A 45 -21.17 11.69 -3.75
CA THR A 45 -21.75 10.39 -4.17
C THR A 45 -20.70 9.39 -4.64
N LYS A 46 -19.43 9.80 -4.73
CA LYS A 46 -18.30 8.96 -5.11
C LYS A 46 -17.64 8.39 -3.87
N THR A 47 -17.42 7.07 -3.85
CA THR A 47 -16.86 6.37 -2.70
C THR A 47 -15.34 6.47 -2.62
N ASP A 48 -14.82 6.28 -1.42
CA ASP A 48 -13.40 6.20 -1.10
C ASP A 48 -12.67 5.18 -1.99
N TYR A 49 -13.23 3.97 -2.11
CA TYR A 49 -12.74 2.94 -3.05
C TYR A 49 -12.66 3.47 -4.48
N SER A 50 -13.69 4.17 -4.96
CA SER A 50 -13.71 4.69 -6.33
C SER A 50 -12.61 5.74 -6.56
N TYR A 51 -12.35 6.60 -5.56
CA TYR A 51 -11.23 7.54 -5.62
C TYR A 51 -9.88 6.83 -5.59
N ALA A 52 -9.71 5.85 -4.70
CA ALA A 52 -8.47 5.09 -4.58
C ALA A 52 -8.12 4.33 -5.88
N LEU A 53 -9.11 3.74 -6.56
CA LEU A 53 -8.88 3.04 -7.83
C LEU A 53 -8.57 4.01 -8.97
N ASP A 54 -9.17 5.19 -8.99
CA ASP A 54 -8.80 6.24 -9.96
C ASP A 54 -7.35 6.71 -9.71
N GLN A 55 -6.95 6.88 -8.45
CA GLN A 55 -5.57 7.22 -8.07
C GLN A 55 -4.58 6.11 -8.47
N LEU A 56 -4.93 4.84 -8.25
CA LEU A 56 -4.12 3.70 -8.66
C LEU A 56 -3.90 3.69 -10.18
N GLN A 57 -4.97 3.79 -10.97
CA GLN A 57 -4.86 3.76 -12.43
C GLN A 57 -4.14 4.99 -13.01
N ALA A 58 -4.21 6.14 -12.33
CA ALA A 58 -3.45 7.33 -12.70
C ALA A 58 -1.96 7.21 -12.36
N ALA A 59 -1.62 6.65 -11.21
CA ALA A 59 -0.23 6.48 -10.77
C ALA A 59 0.49 5.32 -11.47
N HIS A 60 -0.23 4.23 -11.74
CA HIS A 60 0.27 2.99 -12.31
C HIS A 60 -0.61 2.53 -13.50
N PRO A 61 -0.59 3.24 -14.64
CA PRO A 61 -1.36 2.86 -15.82
C PRO A 61 -0.93 1.51 -16.42
N GLU A 62 0.26 1.02 -16.10
CA GLU A 62 0.77 -0.30 -16.46
C GLU A 62 0.19 -1.44 -15.61
N CYS A 63 -0.36 -1.15 -14.43
CA CYS A 63 -0.93 -2.14 -13.52
C CYS A 63 -2.25 -2.69 -14.10
N GLN A 64 -2.29 -4.00 -14.38
CA GLN A 64 -3.45 -4.64 -15.03
C GLN A 64 -4.20 -5.61 -14.14
N THR A 65 -3.75 -5.81 -12.89
CA THR A 65 -4.29 -6.84 -12.00
C THR A 65 -4.47 -6.29 -10.59
N VAL A 66 -5.62 -6.59 -10.00
CA VAL A 66 -5.90 -6.31 -8.59
C VAL A 66 -6.18 -7.63 -7.87
N ALA A 67 -5.40 -7.92 -6.83
CA ALA A 67 -5.73 -8.95 -5.85
C ALA A 67 -6.61 -8.35 -4.76
N LEU A 68 -7.91 -8.63 -4.83
CA LEU A 68 -8.90 -8.16 -3.86
C LEU A 68 -8.77 -8.98 -2.57
N VAL A 69 -8.11 -8.39 -1.57
CA VAL A 69 -7.92 -9.03 -0.26
C VAL A 69 -9.21 -8.88 0.55
N CYS A 70 -9.73 -9.99 1.09
CA CYS A 70 -10.98 -10.01 1.86
C CYS A 70 -10.84 -10.88 3.09
N ALA A 71 -10.94 -10.29 4.29
CA ALA A 71 -10.61 -10.98 5.53
C ALA A 71 -11.84 -11.48 6.31
N TRP A 72 -11.72 -12.70 6.84
CA TRP A 72 -12.40 -13.15 8.05
C TRP A 72 -11.40 -13.17 9.22
N PHE A 73 -11.89 -13.45 10.43
CA PHE A 73 -11.09 -13.39 11.65
C PHE A 73 -10.77 -14.79 12.18
N GLY A 74 -9.57 -14.97 12.72
CA GLY A 74 -9.16 -16.14 13.50
C GLY A 74 -8.96 -15.74 14.97
N ASN A 75 -9.60 -16.43 15.92
CA ASN A 75 -9.53 -16.05 17.34
C ASN A 75 -8.48 -16.82 18.17
N SER A 76 -7.72 -17.74 17.57
CA SER A 76 -6.69 -18.53 18.27
C SER A 76 -5.60 -18.98 17.31
N THR A 77 -4.36 -19.08 17.79
CA THR A 77 -3.27 -19.76 17.06
C THR A 77 -3.24 -21.27 17.30
N ASP A 78 -4.07 -21.78 18.20
CA ASP A 78 -4.26 -23.23 18.38
C ASP A 78 -5.36 -23.73 17.45
N ALA A 79 -4.98 -24.52 16.45
CA ALA A 79 -5.89 -25.06 15.44
C ALA A 79 -7.01 -25.93 16.02
N ALA A 80 -6.82 -26.53 17.21
CA ALA A 80 -7.86 -27.34 17.86
C ALA A 80 -9.05 -26.49 18.33
N THR A 81 -8.83 -25.20 18.58
CA THR A 81 -9.83 -24.27 19.14
C THR A 81 -10.09 -23.04 18.28
N CYS A 82 -9.25 -22.81 17.27
CA CYS A 82 -9.36 -21.68 16.35
C CYS A 82 -10.65 -21.74 15.55
N LYS A 83 -11.39 -20.64 15.60
CA LYS A 83 -12.59 -20.40 14.81
C LYS A 83 -12.27 -19.38 13.73
N ILE A 84 -12.73 -19.64 12.51
CA ILE A 84 -12.66 -18.72 11.37
C ILE A 84 -14.05 -18.13 11.14
N TYR A 85 -14.24 -16.84 11.40
CA TYR A 85 -15.57 -16.21 11.45
C TYR A 85 -15.60 -14.84 10.77
N PRO A 86 -16.70 -14.47 10.10
CA PRO A 86 -16.97 -13.09 9.75
C PRO A 86 -17.56 -12.37 10.96
N SER A 87 -17.32 -11.06 11.05
CA SER A 87 -17.94 -10.22 12.08
C SER A 87 -18.02 -8.76 11.63
N THR A 88 -18.65 -7.92 12.42
CA THR A 88 -18.86 -6.48 12.17
C THR A 88 -18.68 -5.69 13.46
N ASN A 89 -18.26 -4.42 13.34
CA ASN A 89 -18.20 -3.47 14.44
C ASN A 89 -19.58 -2.88 14.80
N PHE A 90 -20.63 -3.25 14.06
CA PHE A 90 -21.98 -2.72 14.18
C PHE A 90 -22.98 -3.78 14.64
N ILE A 91 -22.58 -4.74 15.48
CA ILE A 91 -23.51 -5.73 16.05
C ILE A 91 -24.70 -5.00 16.71
N GLY A 92 -25.92 -5.33 16.28
CA GLY A 92 -27.16 -4.67 16.71
C GLY A 92 -27.39 -3.25 16.14
N GLY A 93 -26.49 -2.77 15.29
CA GLY A 93 -26.54 -1.48 14.63
C GLY A 93 -27.35 -1.48 13.33
N ALA A 94 -27.25 -0.38 12.58
CA ALA A 94 -27.97 -0.17 11.34
C ALA A 94 -27.07 0.45 10.26
N PHE A 95 -27.41 0.18 8.99
CA PHE A 95 -26.73 0.73 7.82
C PHE A 95 -27.72 1.32 6.84
N GLU A 96 -27.27 2.31 6.09
CA GLU A 96 -27.95 2.80 4.90
C GLU A 96 -26.96 2.88 3.74
N THR A 97 -27.46 2.64 2.52
CA THR A 97 -26.70 2.84 1.28
C THR A 97 -27.42 3.83 0.38
N TYR A 98 -26.66 4.69 -0.29
CA TYR A 98 -27.18 5.66 -1.22
C TYR A 98 -27.28 5.07 -2.63
N ALA A 99 -28.51 4.84 -3.08
CA ALA A 99 -28.79 4.32 -4.41
C ALA A 99 -30.02 5.03 -4.99
N ASN A 100 -30.06 5.21 -6.32
CA ASN A 100 -31.17 5.86 -7.02
C ASN A 100 -31.57 7.24 -6.45
N GLY A 101 -30.59 8.01 -5.97
CA GLY A 101 -30.80 9.36 -5.45
C GLY A 101 -31.29 9.44 -4.00
N ALA A 102 -31.38 8.32 -3.26
CA ALA A 102 -31.86 8.29 -1.89
C ALA A 102 -31.08 7.32 -0.99
N TRP A 103 -31.03 7.64 0.30
CA TRP A 103 -30.56 6.71 1.33
C TRP A 103 -31.65 5.66 1.60
N THR A 104 -31.26 4.39 1.63
CA THR A 104 -32.15 3.27 1.89
C THR A 104 -31.52 2.32 2.90
N ALA A 105 -32.35 1.75 3.77
CA ALA A 105 -31.91 0.80 4.78
C ALA A 105 -31.20 -0.40 4.12
N ALA A 106 -30.03 -0.73 4.66
CA ALA A 106 -29.18 -1.82 4.22
C ALA A 106 -28.81 -2.73 5.40
N ASN A 107 -28.38 -3.94 5.09
CA ASN A 107 -27.79 -4.84 6.08
C ASN A 107 -26.39 -5.21 5.62
N TRP A 108 -25.44 -5.17 6.55
CA TRP A 108 -24.22 -5.94 6.40
C TRP A 108 -24.61 -7.42 6.30
N LYS A 109 -24.09 -8.11 5.29
CA LYS A 109 -24.41 -9.52 5.07
C LYS A 109 -23.20 -10.30 4.59
N VAL A 110 -22.83 -11.35 5.32
CA VAL A 110 -21.74 -12.26 4.97
C VAL A 110 -22.15 -13.70 5.27
N SER A 111 -22.20 -14.55 4.25
CA SER A 111 -22.51 -15.98 4.39
C SER A 111 -23.83 -16.25 5.14
N GLY A 112 -24.86 -15.50 4.79
CA GLY A 112 -26.18 -15.54 5.42
C GLY A 112 -26.31 -14.82 6.77
N LEU A 113 -25.20 -14.39 7.38
CA LEU A 113 -25.19 -13.65 8.64
C LEU A 113 -25.41 -12.16 8.38
N THR A 114 -26.05 -11.49 9.33
CA THR A 114 -26.22 -10.03 9.38
C THR A 114 -25.78 -9.49 10.74
N GLN A 115 -25.73 -8.17 10.90
CA GLN A 115 -25.34 -7.52 12.15
C GLN A 115 -26.29 -7.83 13.32
N ASN A 116 -27.46 -8.40 13.03
CA ASN A 116 -28.48 -8.83 14.00
C ASN A 116 -28.49 -10.34 14.24
N SER A 117 -27.57 -11.09 13.63
CA SER A 117 -27.51 -12.55 13.78
C SER A 117 -27.03 -12.94 15.19
N ALA A 118 -27.72 -13.91 15.79
CA ALA A 118 -27.33 -14.46 17.07
C ALA A 118 -26.03 -15.28 16.94
N GLY A 119 -25.16 -15.19 17.96
CA GLY A 119 -23.92 -15.97 18.02
C GLY A 119 -22.75 -15.42 17.20
N LEU A 120 -22.85 -14.19 16.68
CA LEU A 120 -21.68 -13.46 16.16
C LEU A 120 -20.62 -13.34 17.26
N ILE A 121 -19.36 -13.58 16.89
CA ILE A 121 -18.22 -13.31 17.76
C ILE A 121 -17.84 -11.84 17.55
N PRO A 122 -17.92 -10.96 18.58
CA PRO A 122 -17.50 -9.57 18.45
C PRO A 122 -16.02 -9.47 18.11
N ILE A 123 -15.66 -8.50 17.27
CA ILE A 123 -14.26 -8.17 17.02
C ILE A 123 -13.66 -7.62 18.33
N SER A 124 -12.46 -8.07 18.70
CA SER A 124 -11.82 -7.60 19.93
C SER A 124 -11.63 -6.09 19.91
N THR A 125 -11.60 -5.48 21.10
CA THR A 125 -11.37 -4.04 21.25
C THR A 125 -10.10 -3.79 22.05
N ASN A 126 -9.41 -2.71 21.72
CA ASN A 126 -8.24 -2.22 22.42
C ASN A 126 -8.39 -0.70 22.63
N ASN A 127 -8.28 -0.23 23.88
CA ASN A 127 -8.49 1.17 24.26
C ASN A 127 -9.81 1.79 23.76
N GLY A 128 -10.89 1.00 23.75
CA GLY A 128 -12.21 1.45 23.30
C GLY A 128 -12.43 1.47 21.79
N ALA A 129 -11.41 1.17 20.98
CA ALA A 129 -11.51 1.01 19.53
C ALA A 129 -11.47 -0.47 19.12
N ALA A 130 -12.17 -0.82 18.03
CA ALA A 130 -12.08 -2.16 17.47
C ALA A 130 -10.68 -2.44 16.91
N THR A 131 -10.21 -3.67 17.07
CA THR A 131 -8.89 -4.12 16.59
C THR A 131 -8.79 -4.08 15.07
N TYR A 132 -9.91 -4.33 14.38
CA TYR A 132 -10.06 -4.34 12.92
C TYR A 132 -11.41 -3.72 12.50
N GLY A 133 -11.58 -3.39 11.21
CA GLY A 133 -12.90 -3.20 10.60
C GLY A 133 -13.68 -4.52 10.50
N GLY A 134 -14.97 -4.49 10.17
CA GLY A 134 -15.76 -5.71 9.92
C GLY A 134 -15.34 -6.48 8.66
N ALA A 135 -15.81 -7.70 8.46
CA ALA A 135 -15.64 -8.37 7.16
C ALA A 135 -16.43 -7.58 6.08
N PRO A 136 -15.91 -7.40 4.86
CA PRO A 136 -16.67 -6.71 3.81
C PRO A 136 -17.97 -7.46 3.46
N SER A 137 -19.06 -6.71 3.27
CA SER A 137 -20.38 -7.26 2.94
C SER A 137 -20.38 -7.91 1.55
N ASP A 138 -21.15 -8.98 1.38
CA ASP A 138 -21.27 -9.74 0.13
C ASP A 138 -21.55 -8.83 -1.08
N GLN A 139 -22.49 -7.88 -0.91
CA GLN A 139 -22.90 -6.96 -1.96
C GLN A 139 -21.77 -6.02 -2.38
N SER A 140 -20.96 -5.56 -1.42
CA SER A 140 -19.80 -4.70 -1.64
C SER A 140 -18.75 -5.44 -2.46
N ILE A 141 -18.47 -6.70 -2.11
CA ILE A 141 -17.51 -7.54 -2.86
C ILE A 141 -17.99 -7.83 -4.29
N VAL A 142 -19.27 -8.19 -4.47
CA VAL A 142 -19.81 -8.45 -5.81
C VAL A 142 -19.74 -7.21 -6.69
N ARG A 143 -20.06 -6.02 -6.16
CA ARG A 143 -19.92 -4.75 -6.88
C ARG A 143 -18.47 -4.42 -7.18
N CYS A 144 -17.57 -4.58 -6.21
CA CYS A 144 -16.12 -4.37 -6.40
C CYS A 144 -15.55 -5.23 -7.53
N ILE A 145 -15.80 -6.55 -7.53
CA ILE A 145 -15.32 -7.45 -8.59
C ILE A 145 -15.84 -7.01 -9.96
N ARG A 146 -17.11 -6.61 -10.06
CA ARG A 146 -17.70 -6.14 -11.32
C ARG A 146 -17.10 -4.81 -11.78
N ASP A 147 -16.87 -3.88 -10.85
CA ASP A 147 -16.26 -2.58 -11.13
C ASP A 147 -14.80 -2.72 -11.57
N LEU A 148 -13.98 -3.51 -10.87
CA LEU A 148 -12.60 -3.81 -11.28
C LEU A 148 -12.54 -4.35 -12.71
N ARG A 149 -13.45 -5.27 -13.06
CA ARG A 149 -13.54 -5.80 -14.43
C ARG A 149 -14.02 -4.77 -15.43
N ALA A 150 -14.97 -3.91 -15.07
CA ALA A 150 -15.44 -2.81 -15.93
C ALA A 150 -14.32 -1.80 -16.21
N ARG A 151 -13.39 -1.62 -15.26
CA ARG A 151 -12.16 -0.83 -15.41
C ARG A 151 -11.07 -1.51 -16.26
N GLY A 152 -11.30 -2.74 -16.72
CA GLY A 152 -10.35 -3.52 -17.52
C GLY A 152 -9.29 -4.27 -16.71
N LEU A 153 -9.43 -4.34 -15.39
CA LEU A 153 -8.48 -5.02 -14.51
C LEU A 153 -8.81 -6.52 -14.39
N ARG A 154 -7.76 -7.35 -14.36
CA ARG A 154 -7.86 -8.75 -13.91
C ARG A 154 -8.11 -8.78 -12.41
N VAL A 155 -8.90 -9.75 -11.96
CA VAL A 155 -9.24 -9.88 -10.53
C VAL A 155 -8.70 -11.18 -9.99
N ILE A 156 -7.80 -11.09 -9.03
CA ILE A 156 -7.46 -12.21 -8.13
C ILE A 156 -8.34 -12.05 -6.89
N PHE A 157 -9.13 -13.05 -6.54
CA PHE A 157 -9.82 -13.05 -5.25
C PHE A 157 -8.92 -13.67 -4.20
N TYR A 158 -8.63 -12.91 -3.15
CA TYR A 158 -7.65 -13.27 -2.13
C TYR A 158 -8.33 -13.34 -0.75
N PRO A 159 -8.90 -14.51 -0.35
CA PRO A 159 -9.39 -14.73 1.01
C PRO A 159 -8.24 -14.67 2.01
N PHE A 160 -8.43 -13.90 3.09
CA PHE A 160 -7.41 -13.63 4.08
C PHE A 160 -7.90 -13.91 5.50
N ILE A 161 -6.99 -14.19 6.43
CA ILE A 161 -7.32 -14.38 7.85
C ILE A 161 -6.54 -13.35 8.66
N LEU A 162 -7.26 -12.47 9.36
CA LEU A 162 -6.68 -11.58 10.35
C LEU A 162 -6.86 -12.19 11.74
N MET A 163 -5.79 -12.28 12.51
CA MET A 163 -5.86 -12.87 13.85
C MET A 163 -6.43 -11.84 14.84
N ASP A 164 -7.65 -12.10 15.31
CA ASP A 164 -8.36 -11.36 16.33
C ASP A 164 -8.07 -11.95 17.71
N THR A 165 -6.81 -11.83 18.11
CA THR A 165 -6.28 -12.29 19.40
C THR A 165 -5.18 -11.35 19.87
N ALA A 166 -4.79 -11.48 21.15
CA ALA A 166 -3.78 -10.63 21.76
C ALA A 166 -2.46 -10.67 20.96
N GLY A 167 -1.89 -9.49 20.70
CA GLY A 167 -0.66 -9.35 19.93
C GLY A 167 -0.84 -9.39 18.41
N LYS A 168 -2.03 -9.67 17.86
CA LYS A 168 -2.25 -9.76 16.40
C LYS A 168 -1.20 -10.65 15.71
N PRO A 169 -1.01 -11.91 16.16
CA PRO A 169 -0.02 -12.81 15.58
C PRO A 169 -0.33 -13.07 14.11
N TRP A 170 0.68 -13.49 13.36
CA TRP A 170 0.50 -13.83 11.95
C TRP A 170 -0.31 -15.13 11.81
N ARG A 171 -1.16 -15.23 10.78
CA ARG A 171 -2.03 -16.40 10.54
C ARG A 171 -1.26 -17.72 10.35
N GLY A 172 -0.02 -17.65 9.86
CA GLY A 172 0.85 -18.82 9.78
C GLY A 172 1.33 -19.37 11.13
N ARG A 173 0.94 -18.74 12.25
CA ARG A 173 1.06 -19.27 13.61
C ARG A 173 -0.09 -20.20 14.01
N ILE A 174 -1.18 -20.27 13.23
CA ILE A 174 -2.22 -21.28 13.46
C ILE A 174 -1.58 -22.65 13.28
N GLY A 175 -1.59 -23.46 14.32
CA GLY A 175 -0.95 -24.77 14.33
C GLY A 175 -1.30 -25.56 15.60
N LEU A 176 -0.55 -26.61 15.88
CA LEU A 176 -0.74 -27.45 17.06
C LEU A 176 0.59 -27.65 17.79
N ALA A 177 0.53 -27.76 19.12
CA ALA A 177 1.69 -28.15 19.91
C ALA A 177 2.04 -29.65 19.74
N THR A 178 1.05 -30.48 19.42
CA THR A 178 1.22 -31.91 19.17
C THR A 178 1.19 -32.21 17.68
N ASP A 179 2.17 -32.98 17.23
CA ASP A 179 2.40 -33.35 15.84
C ASP A 179 2.62 -34.86 15.72
N LEU A 180 2.46 -35.42 14.52
CA LEU A 180 2.67 -36.86 14.25
C LEU A 180 1.71 -37.80 15.01
N THR A 181 0.45 -37.38 15.18
CA THR A 181 -0.57 -38.17 15.93
C THR A 181 -1.92 -38.21 15.25
N ALA A 182 -2.77 -39.19 15.61
CA ALA A 182 -4.16 -39.24 15.15
C ALA A 182 -4.98 -38.01 15.62
N ALA A 183 -4.65 -37.46 16.80
CA ALA A 183 -5.27 -36.24 17.30
C ALA A 183 -4.93 -35.01 16.44
N THR A 184 -3.70 -34.94 15.91
CA THR A 184 -3.30 -33.91 14.94
C THR A 184 -4.22 -33.93 13.72
N THR A 185 -4.43 -35.10 13.10
CA THR A 185 -5.37 -35.26 11.97
C THR A 185 -6.80 -34.86 12.34
N GLN A 186 -7.30 -35.28 13.51
CA GLN A 186 -8.65 -34.95 13.96
C GLN A 186 -8.86 -33.44 14.18
N ASN A 187 -7.91 -32.77 14.80
CA ASN A 187 -7.97 -31.33 15.07
C ASN A 187 -7.91 -30.53 13.75
N VAL A 188 -7.03 -30.93 12.83
CA VAL A 188 -6.96 -30.32 11.49
C VAL A 188 -8.28 -30.50 10.74
N ASN A 189 -8.88 -31.69 10.77
CA ASN A 189 -10.20 -31.91 10.16
C ASN A 189 -11.30 -31.07 10.81
N SER A 190 -11.22 -30.83 12.12
CA SER A 190 -12.18 -29.97 12.84
C SER A 190 -12.02 -28.51 12.45
N PHE A 191 -10.80 -28.02 12.29
CA PHE A 191 -10.49 -26.67 11.80
C PHE A 191 -11.00 -26.47 10.36
N LEU A 192 -10.75 -27.45 9.48
CA LEU A 192 -11.26 -27.46 8.11
C LEU A 192 -12.79 -27.40 8.10
N GLY A 193 -13.45 -28.19 8.94
CA GLY A 193 -14.90 -28.19 9.11
C GLY A 193 -15.66 -29.03 8.11
N GLY A 194 -16.99 -29.08 8.28
CA GLY A 194 -17.88 -29.97 7.52
C GLY A 194 -18.60 -29.32 6.33
N ALA A 195 -18.34 -28.04 6.04
CA ALA A 195 -19.09 -27.33 5.01
C ALA A 195 -18.93 -27.96 3.62
N THR A 196 -20.03 -28.06 2.87
CA THR A 196 -20.06 -28.63 1.51
C THR A 196 -20.60 -27.63 0.48
N PRO A 197 -20.26 -27.76 -0.81
CA PRO A 197 -20.76 -26.86 -1.85
C PRO A 197 -22.29 -26.74 -1.92
N SER A 198 -23.03 -27.81 -1.64
CA SER A 198 -24.49 -27.83 -1.70
C SER A 198 -25.19 -27.03 -0.60
N GLN A 199 -24.44 -26.56 0.41
CA GLN A 199 -24.99 -25.72 1.48
C GLN A 199 -25.04 -24.23 1.13
N PHE A 200 -24.52 -23.84 -0.03
CA PHE A 200 -24.46 -22.44 -0.46
C PHE A 200 -25.48 -22.14 -1.55
N THR A 201 -26.26 -21.08 -1.35
CA THR A 201 -27.25 -20.60 -2.34
C THR A 201 -26.95 -19.16 -2.71
N ARG A 202 -26.73 -18.91 -4.01
CA ARG A 202 -26.46 -17.59 -4.56
C ARG A 202 -27.77 -16.84 -4.85
N ASP A 203 -27.86 -15.58 -4.45
CA ASP A 203 -28.95 -14.66 -4.75
C ASP A 203 -28.44 -13.52 -5.64
N ALA A 204 -28.73 -13.61 -6.94
CA ALA A 204 -28.28 -12.65 -7.94
C ALA A 204 -28.99 -11.30 -7.88
N VAL A 205 -30.17 -11.22 -7.26
CA VAL A 205 -30.93 -9.97 -7.12
C VAL A 205 -30.35 -9.15 -5.98
N ASN A 206 -30.16 -9.78 -4.81
CA ASN A 206 -29.64 -9.10 -3.62
C ASN A 206 -28.11 -9.12 -3.52
N LEU A 207 -27.42 -9.80 -4.45
CA LEU A 207 -25.96 -9.94 -4.50
C LEU A 207 -25.38 -10.59 -3.24
N THR A 208 -26.03 -11.64 -2.73
CA THR A 208 -25.63 -12.31 -1.47
C THR A 208 -25.52 -13.81 -1.63
N VAL A 209 -24.78 -14.47 -0.73
CA VAL A 209 -24.72 -15.93 -0.64
C VAL A 209 -25.24 -16.38 0.73
N ALA A 210 -26.24 -17.25 0.72
CA ALA A 210 -26.77 -17.87 1.93
C ALA A 210 -26.03 -19.18 2.24
N TYR A 211 -25.90 -19.50 3.52
CA TYR A 211 -25.38 -20.76 4.02
C TYR A 211 -26.48 -21.48 4.81
N SER A 212 -26.77 -22.75 4.47
CA SER A 212 -27.85 -23.54 5.07
C SER A 212 -27.42 -24.37 6.28
N GLY A 213 -26.12 -24.43 6.59
CA GLY A 213 -25.63 -25.08 7.81
C GLY A 213 -25.77 -24.19 9.05
N SER A 214 -25.09 -24.57 10.15
CA SER A 214 -25.17 -23.82 11.40
C SER A 214 -24.67 -22.37 11.22
N PRO A 215 -25.39 -21.34 11.70
CA PRO A 215 -24.90 -19.96 11.70
C PRO A 215 -23.57 -19.79 12.43
N THR A 216 -23.28 -20.64 13.41
CA THR A 216 -22.04 -20.67 14.21
C THR A 216 -21.00 -21.69 13.73
N ASP A 217 -21.17 -22.26 12.54
CA ASP A 217 -20.10 -23.01 11.87
C ASP A 217 -19.01 -22.03 11.44
N PHE A 218 -18.00 -21.86 12.28
CA PHE A 218 -16.87 -20.96 12.08
C PHE A 218 -15.62 -21.74 11.68
N THR A 219 -15.71 -22.38 10.51
CA THR A 219 -14.68 -23.28 9.98
C THR A 219 -14.13 -22.79 8.64
N TYR A 220 -12.93 -23.24 8.32
CA TYR A 220 -12.20 -22.78 7.14
C TYR A 220 -12.88 -23.13 5.81
N ARG A 221 -13.54 -24.30 5.71
CA ARG A 221 -14.25 -24.67 4.49
C ARG A 221 -15.47 -23.79 4.24
N ARG A 222 -16.20 -23.36 5.29
CA ARG A 222 -17.32 -22.43 5.11
C ARG A 222 -16.83 -21.10 4.55
N PHE A 223 -15.74 -20.59 5.12
CA PHE A 223 -15.08 -19.38 4.69
C PHE A 223 -14.75 -19.39 3.18
N ILE A 224 -14.04 -20.42 2.72
CA ILE A 224 -13.58 -20.48 1.33
C ILE A 224 -14.72 -20.78 0.34
N LEU A 225 -15.62 -21.71 0.67
CA LEU A 225 -16.75 -22.06 -0.22
C LEU A 225 -17.78 -20.92 -0.33
N HIS A 226 -17.94 -20.11 0.71
CA HIS A 226 -18.72 -18.88 0.66
C HIS A 226 -18.18 -17.95 -0.43
N TYR A 227 -16.88 -17.64 -0.38
CA TYR A 227 -16.27 -16.73 -1.33
C TYR A 227 -16.17 -17.30 -2.75
N ALA A 228 -16.01 -18.61 -2.91
CA ALA A 228 -16.10 -19.24 -4.24
C ALA A 228 -17.48 -18.99 -4.88
N ASN A 229 -18.56 -19.17 -4.11
CA ASN A 229 -19.91 -18.86 -4.57
C ASN A 229 -20.11 -17.36 -4.84
N LEU A 230 -19.53 -16.49 -4.00
CA LEU A 230 -19.63 -15.05 -4.17
C LEU A 230 -18.90 -14.56 -5.44
N CYS A 231 -17.72 -15.11 -5.73
CA CYS A 231 -16.99 -14.85 -6.97
C CYS A 231 -17.78 -15.32 -8.20
N ALA A 232 -18.39 -16.51 -8.13
CA ALA A 232 -19.28 -16.98 -9.18
C ALA A 232 -20.49 -16.04 -9.38
N LEU A 233 -21.09 -15.55 -8.29
CA LEU A 233 -22.19 -14.58 -8.33
C LEU A 233 -21.78 -13.24 -8.96
N ALA A 234 -20.53 -12.82 -8.74
CA ALA A 234 -19.97 -11.60 -9.32
C ALA A 234 -19.72 -11.70 -10.84
N GLY A 235 -19.70 -12.92 -11.39
CA GLY A 235 -19.45 -13.19 -12.81
C GLY A 235 -18.12 -13.90 -13.08
N GLY A 236 -17.47 -14.48 -12.06
CA GLY A 236 -16.17 -15.11 -12.16
C GLY A 236 -15.00 -14.14 -11.94
N VAL A 237 -13.83 -14.71 -11.68
CA VAL A 237 -12.55 -14.03 -11.41
C VAL A 237 -11.44 -14.64 -12.27
N ASP A 238 -10.28 -14.00 -12.36
CA ASP A 238 -9.14 -14.52 -13.10
C ASP A 238 -8.46 -15.66 -12.31
N LEU A 239 -8.21 -15.42 -11.03
CA LEU A 239 -7.63 -16.38 -10.09
C LEU A 239 -8.39 -16.34 -8.76
N PHE A 240 -8.68 -17.50 -8.18
CA PHE A 240 -9.25 -17.65 -6.84
C PHE A 240 -8.25 -18.36 -5.94
N LEU A 241 -7.85 -17.71 -4.84
CA LEU A 241 -6.96 -18.31 -3.87
C LEU A 241 -7.77 -19.11 -2.83
N LEU A 242 -7.29 -20.31 -2.49
CA LEU A 242 -7.85 -21.11 -1.40
C LEU A 242 -7.48 -20.54 -0.02
N GLY A 243 -6.49 -19.66 0.03
CA GLY A 243 -5.93 -19.02 1.22
C GLY A 243 -4.43 -18.82 1.04
N SER A 244 -3.78 -18.28 2.07
CA SER A 244 -2.34 -18.07 2.06
C SER A 244 -1.67 -18.16 3.42
N GLU A 245 -0.38 -18.47 3.39
CA GLU A 245 0.54 -18.49 4.53
C GLU A 245 0.00 -19.19 5.79
N LEU A 246 -0.60 -20.37 5.63
CA LEU A 246 -1.08 -21.17 6.76
C LEU A 246 0.01 -22.13 7.22
N ARG A 247 1.24 -21.62 7.30
CA ARG A 247 2.48 -22.39 7.46
C ARG A 247 2.40 -23.40 8.59
N GLY A 248 1.89 -22.99 9.75
CA GLY A 248 1.74 -23.86 10.92
C GLY A 248 0.74 -25.02 10.73
N LEU A 249 -0.20 -24.92 9.79
CA LEU A 249 -1.14 -26.00 9.42
C LEU A 249 -0.59 -26.89 8.30
N GLU A 250 0.03 -26.29 7.29
CA GLU A 250 0.62 -26.98 6.11
C GLU A 250 1.61 -28.07 6.53
N ILE A 251 2.36 -27.81 7.60
CA ILE A 251 3.48 -28.66 8.05
C ILE A 251 3.05 -29.75 9.05
N LEU A 252 1.80 -29.75 9.52
CA LEU A 252 1.34 -30.74 10.49
C LEU A 252 1.31 -32.14 9.88
N ARG A 253 1.89 -33.11 10.58
CA ARG A 253 2.03 -34.49 10.17
C ARG A 253 1.00 -35.36 10.86
N GLY A 254 0.34 -36.22 10.08
CA GLY A 254 -0.55 -37.25 10.61
C GLY A 254 0.23 -38.45 11.18
N PRO A 255 -0.47 -39.42 11.77
CA PRO A 255 0.15 -40.57 12.43
C PRO A 255 0.87 -41.52 11.46
N ASN A 256 0.58 -41.45 10.15
CA ASN A 256 1.21 -42.33 9.16
C ASN A 256 2.42 -41.68 8.48
N TRP A 257 2.82 -40.48 8.90
CA TRP A 257 3.98 -39.82 8.32
C TRP A 257 5.27 -40.54 8.72
N THR A 258 6.15 -40.78 7.75
CA THR A 258 7.50 -41.30 7.94
C THR A 258 8.47 -40.53 7.04
N GLN A 259 9.78 -40.56 7.31
CA GLN A 259 10.76 -39.89 6.44
C GLN A 259 10.66 -40.36 4.98
N ALA A 260 10.51 -41.69 4.77
CA ALA A 260 10.39 -42.29 3.44
C ALA A 260 9.04 -42.02 2.76
N GLY A 261 7.99 -41.73 3.53
CA GLY A 261 6.63 -41.59 3.02
C GLY A 261 6.03 -42.91 2.57
N THR A 262 4.98 -42.84 1.76
CA THR A 262 4.42 -43.97 1.03
C THR A 262 4.43 -43.68 -0.47
N THR A 263 4.17 -44.70 -1.27
CA THR A 263 4.06 -44.56 -2.72
C THR A 263 2.59 -44.62 -3.12
N ASP A 264 2.14 -43.68 -3.95
CA ASP A 264 0.79 -43.68 -4.51
C ASP A 264 0.62 -44.77 -5.59
N VAL A 265 -0.60 -44.88 -6.13
CA VAL A 265 -0.93 -45.88 -7.16
C VAL A 265 -0.16 -45.68 -8.49
N ASN A 266 0.43 -44.50 -8.70
CA ASN A 266 1.19 -44.14 -9.90
C ASN A 266 2.71 -44.19 -9.67
N GLY A 267 3.17 -44.62 -8.50
CA GLY A 267 4.60 -44.71 -8.19
C GLY A 267 5.20 -43.43 -7.61
N HIS A 268 4.41 -42.42 -7.25
CA HIS A 268 4.91 -41.16 -6.69
C HIS A 268 4.98 -41.19 -5.17
N ALA A 269 6.00 -40.54 -4.61
CA ALA A 269 6.11 -40.36 -3.17
C ALA A 269 5.04 -39.41 -2.63
N GLN A 270 4.46 -39.76 -1.48
CA GLN A 270 3.49 -38.97 -0.74
C GLN A 270 3.70 -39.11 0.77
N TRP A 271 3.25 -38.10 1.52
CA TRP A 271 3.37 -38.03 2.97
C TRP A 271 2.06 -37.60 3.60
N ASP A 272 1.84 -38.03 4.84
CA ASP A 272 0.63 -37.73 5.62
C ASP A 272 0.68 -36.30 6.18
N TYR A 273 0.19 -35.35 5.39
CA TYR A 273 -0.04 -33.95 5.76
C TYR A 273 -1.55 -33.65 5.71
N PRO A 274 -2.29 -33.78 6.83
CA PRO A 274 -3.75 -33.71 6.84
C PRO A 274 -4.33 -32.42 6.27
N PHE A 275 -3.68 -31.27 6.51
CA PHE A 275 -4.17 -29.99 6.01
C PHE A 275 -3.99 -29.88 4.48
N VAL A 276 -2.85 -30.34 3.96
CA VAL A 276 -2.58 -30.38 2.51
C VAL A 276 -3.58 -31.30 1.80
N ALA A 277 -3.90 -32.46 2.37
CA ALA A 277 -4.96 -33.34 1.85
C ALA A 277 -6.33 -32.63 1.86
N GLY A 278 -6.64 -31.89 2.92
CA GLY A 278 -7.83 -31.04 3.01
C GLY A 278 -7.89 -29.94 1.95
N LEU A 279 -6.75 -29.29 1.65
CA LEU A 279 -6.64 -28.28 0.59
C LEU A 279 -6.85 -28.89 -0.81
N VAL A 280 -6.34 -30.11 -1.07
CA VAL A 280 -6.58 -30.82 -2.33
C VAL A 280 -8.07 -31.07 -2.54
N GLN A 281 -8.78 -31.51 -1.49
CA GLN A 281 -10.23 -31.69 -1.54
C GLN A 281 -10.97 -30.36 -1.71
N LEU A 282 -10.58 -29.32 -0.97
CA LEU A 282 -11.19 -28.00 -1.08
C LEU A 282 -11.00 -27.39 -2.47
N ALA A 283 -9.85 -27.60 -3.12
CA ALA A 283 -9.61 -27.20 -4.50
C ALA A 283 -10.62 -27.86 -5.46
N ALA A 284 -10.89 -29.16 -5.26
CA ALA A 284 -11.89 -29.89 -6.06
C ALA A 284 -13.30 -29.33 -5.85
N ASP A 285 -13.66 -29.01 -4.60
CA ASP A 285 -14.97 -28.45 -4.26
C ASP A 285 -15.18 -27.04 -4.84
N VAL A 286 -14.13 -26.19 -4.82
CA VAL A 286 -14.14 -24.87 -5.45
C VAL A 286 -14.23 -25.01 -6.97
N ARG A 287 -13.47 -25.92 -7.58
CA ARG A 287 -13.57 -26.22 -9.02
C ARG A 287 -14.99 -26.60 -9.41
N ALA A 288 -15.58 -27.55 -8.70
CA ALA A 288 -16.95 -27.99 -8.94
C ALA A 288 -17.97 -26.84 -8.77
N THR A 289 -17.75 -25.95 -7.80
CA THR A 289 -18.59 -24.77 -7.59
C THR A 289 -18.55 -23.81 -8.79
N PHE A 290 -17.37 -23.53 -9.34
CA PHE A 290 -17.22 -22.69 -10.53
C PHE A 290 -17.77 -23.35 -11.79
N ASP A 291 -17.48 -24.63 -12.02
CA ASP A 291 -17.96 -25.36 -13.19
C ASP A 291 -19.49 -25.43 -13.20
N ALA A 292 -20.12 -25.75 -12.06
CA ALA A 292 -21.58 -25.76 -11.91
C ALA A 292 -22.22 -24.37 -12.08
N ALA A 293 -21.43 -23.30 -11.89
CA ALA A 293 -21.84 -21.93 -12.13
C ALA A 293 -21.62 -21.45 -13.57
N GLY A 294 -21.06 -22.28 -14.46
CA GLY A 294 -20.73 -21.91 -15.83
C GLY A 294 -19.38 -21.18 -15.98
N PHE A 295 -18.55 -21.17 -14.94
CA PHE A 295 -17.22 -20.56 -14.91
C PHE A 295 -16.14 -21.63 -15.06
N ALA A 296 -16.20 -22.37 -16.17
CA ALA A 296 -15.20 -23.37 -16.48
C ALA A 296 -13.79 -22.77 -16.52
N ARG A 297 -12.80 -23.59 -16.17
CA ARG A 297 -11.38 -23.23 -16.28
C ARG A 297 -11.01 -22.86 -17.72
N ASP A 298 -10.39 -21.70 -17.88
CA ASP A 298 -9.82 -21.26 -19.15
C ASP A 298 -8.34 -20.93 -18.98
N LEU A 299 -7.49 -21.90 -19.31
CA LEU A 299 -6.03 -21.75 -19.27
C LEU A 299 -5.51 -20.83 -20.39
N THR A 300 -6.27 -20.63 -21.47
CA THR A 300 -5.83 -19.79 -22.60
C THR A 300 -5.95 -18.32 -22.23
N ASN A 301 -7.09 -17.94 -21.66
CA ASN A 301 -7.35 -16.56 -21.26
C ASN A 301 -7.08 -16.29 -19.77
N HIS A 302 -6.59 -17.29 -19.04
CA HIS A 302 -6.26 -17.23 -17.61
C HIS A 302 -7.46 -16.80 -16.76
N LYS A 303 -8.61 -17.45 -16.98
CA LYS A 303 -9.86 -17.19 -16.24
C LYS A 303 -10.30 -18.38 -15.41
N ASN A 304 -10.90 -18.08 -14.26
CA ASN A 304 -11.42 -19.03 -13.30
C ASN A 304 -10.37 -20.05 -12.84
N LEU A 305 -9.14 -19.55 -12.64
CA LEU A 305 -8.03 -20.37 -12.17
C LEU A 305 -8.08 -20.50 -10.64
N ILE A 306 -7.48 -21.55 -10.10
CA ILE A 306 -7.42 -21.80 -8.64
C ILE A 306 -5.97 -22.00 -8.22
N ALA A 307 -5.58 -21.38 -7.11
CA ALA A 307 -4.28 -21.58 -6.49
C ALA A 307 -4.32 -21.52 -4.96
N TYR A 308 -3.22 -21.87 -4.33
CA TYR A 308 -2.97 -21.71 -2.89
C TYR A 308 -1.61 -21.04 -2.74
N SER A 309 -1.49 -20.05 -1.84
CA SER A 309 -0.27 -19.23 -1.71
C SER A 309 0.44 -19.47 -0.37
N PRO A 310 1.33 -20.48 -0.23
CA PRO A 310 2.14 -20.64 0.96
C PRO A 310 3.08 -19.45 1.19
N ASP A 311 3.65 -19.41 2.40
CA ASP A 311 4.69 -18.47 2.79
C ASP A 311 5.99 -18.71 2.02
N TRP A 312 6.76 -17.64 1.75
CA TRP A 312 8.07 -17.70 1.09
C TRP A 312 9.06 -18.69 1.73
N SER A 313 8.88 -19.04 3.01
CA SER A 313 9.75 -19.98 3.72
C SER A 313 9.28 -21.44 3.68
N SER A 314 8.08 -21.74 3.16
CA SER A 314 7.55 -23.12 3.05
C SER A 314 7.25 -23.58 1.62
N TRP A 315 7.17 -22.68 0.63
CA TRP A 315 6.67 -23.01 -0.71
C TRP A 315 7.37 -24.20 -1.41
N ASN A 316 8.69 -24.37 -1.27
CA ASN A 316 9.46 -25.44 -1.93
C ASN A 316 9.71 -26.68 -1.05
N GLY A 317 9.22 -26.67 0.19
CA GLY A 317 9.37 -27.77 1.13
C GLY A 317 9.56 -27.31 2.57
N TRP A 318 9.58 -28.27 3.50
CA TRP A 318 9.71 -27.99 4.92
C TRP A 318 10.71 -28.89 5.62
N GLN A 319 11.50 -28.31 6.53
CA GLN A 319 12.44 -29.02 7.38
C GLN A 319 11.83 -29.27 8.75
N HIS A 320 11.43 -30.53 8.99
CA HIS A 320 10.82 -30.92 10.27
C HIS A 320 11.88 -31.03 11.37
N PRO A 321 11.69 -30.38 12.54
CA PRO A 321 12.61 -30.52 13.67
C PRO A 321 12.85 -31.99 14.03
N GLY A 322 14.12 -32.37 14.15
CA GLY A 322 14.54 -33.73 14.49
C GLY A 322 14.46 -34.75 13.34
N ALA A 323 13.94 -34.39 12.17
CA ALA A 323 13.82 -35.30 11.03
C ALA A 323 15.03 -35.27 10.08
N ASN A 324 15.93 -34.29 10.22
CA ASN A 324 17.19 -34.19 9.48
C ASN A 324 17.02 -34.22 7.94
N GLY A 325 16.13 -33.36 7.42
CA GLY A 325 15.85 -33.27 5.99
C GLY A 325 14.81 -32.22 5.64
N GLN A 326 14.47 -32.11 4.35
CA GLN A 326 13.41 -31.30 3.77
C GLN A 326 12.47 -32.15 2.92
N TRP A 327 11.16 -31.98 3.12
CA TRP A 327 10.11 -32.66 2.36
C TRP A 327 9.31 -31.68 1.51
N PRO A 328 9.05 -32.00 0.23
CA PRO A 328 8.18 -31.22 -0.66
C PRO A 328 6.70 -31.43 -0.30
N HIS A 329 6.32 -31.00 0.90
CA HIS A 329 5.01 -31.28 1.52
C HIS A 329 3.81 -30.76 0.73
N LEU A 330 4.00 -29.73 -0.12
CA LEU A 330 2.94 -29.14 -0.94
C LEU A 330 2.84 -29.73 -2.36
N ASP A 331 3.75 -30.62 -2.77
CA ASP A 331 3.76 -31.12 -4.15
C ASP A 331 2.49 -31.88 -4.53
N SER A 332 1.82 -32.55 -3.59
CA SER A 332 0.52 -33.19 -3.85
C SER A 332 -0.57 -32.18 -4.19
N LEU A 333 -0.54 -31.01 -3.55
CA LEU A 333 -1.43 -29.89 -3.86
C LEU A 333 -1.05 -29.25 -5.19
N PHE A 334 0.23 -28.93 -5.40
CA PHE A 334 0.69 -28.34 -6.66
C PHE A 334 0.51 -29.25 -7.86
N ALA A 335 0.60 -30.57 -7.70
CA ALA A 335 0.32 -31.53 -8.76
C ALA A 335 -1.18 -31.71 -9.03
N SER A 336 -2.06 -31.46 -8.05
CA SER A 336 -3.50 -31.64 -8.17
C SER A 336 -4.07 -30.98 -9.42
N GLN A 337 -4.90 -31.71 -10.18
CA GLN A 337 -5.54 -31.19 -11.39
C GLN A 337 -6.46 -29.98 -11.16
N ASN A 338 -6.81 -29.70 -9.89
CA ASN A 338 -7.68 -28.58 -9.50
C ASN A 338 -6.91 -27.32 -9.11
N ILE A 339 -5.57 -27.39 -9.02
CA ILE A 339 -4.68 -26.24 -8.90
C ILE A 339 -4.11 -25.92 -10.28
N ASP A 340 -4.20 -24.67 -10.71
CA ASP A 340 -3.80 -24.27 -12.07
C ASP A 340 -2.49 -23.48 -12.09
N VAL A 341 -2.18 -22.80 -10.99
CA VAL A 341 -1.00 -21.96 -10.82
C VAL A 341 -0.34 -22.32 -9.49
N VAL A 342 0.98 -22.47 -9.48
CA VAL A 342 1.75 -22.54 -8.25
C VAL A 342 1.94 -21.10 -7.77
N SER A 343 1.31 -20.68 -6.69
CA SER A 343 1.55 -19.35 -6.12
C SER A 343 2.35 -19.44 -4.83
N PHE A 344 2.97 -18.34 -4.41
CA PHE A 344 3.44 -18.13 -3.04
C PHE A 344 3.61 -16.63 -2.78
N ASP A 345 3.63 -16.25 -1.51
CA ASP A 345 3.83 -14.87 -1.09
C ASP A 345 5.36 -14.63 -1.02
N ASN A 346 5.92 -13.92 -2.02
CA ASN A 346 7.35 -13.85 -2.28
C ASN A 346 8.04 -12.72 -1.53
N TYR A 347 8.66 -13.08 -0.41
CA TYR A 347 9.48 -12.19 0.39
C TYR A 347 10.95 -12.65 0.48
N LEU A 348 11.47 -13.24 -0.60
CA LEU A 348 12.85 -13.71 -0.67
C LEU A 348 13.84 -12.50 -0.60
N PRO A 349 14.89 -12.54 0.24
CA PRO A 349 15.84 -11.43 0.40
C PRO A 349 16.53 -11.05 -0.91
N LEU A 350 16.79 -9.76 -1.15
CA LEU A 350 17.56 -9.28 -2.30
C LEU A 350 18.94 -8.71 -1.93
N SER A 351 19.31 -8.79 -0.66
CA SER A 351 20.61 -8.32 -0.17
C SER A 351 20.97 -8.91 1.18
N ASP A 352 22.24 -8.84 1.56
CA ASP A 352 22.70 -9.00 2.94
C ASP A 352 23.68 -7.86 3.31
N TRP A 353 23.23 -6.62 3.09
CA TRP A 353 24.05 -5.42 3.25
C TRP A 353 24.12 -4.99 4.71
N THR A 354 25.32 -4.96 5.29
CA THR A 354 25.53 -4.55 6.69
C THR A 354 25.66 -3.03 6.84
N LEU A 355 25.80 -2.54 8.06
CA LEU A 355 26.31 -1.19 8.32
C LEU A 355 27.81 -1.07 8.00
N GLY A 356 28.34 0.16 8.04
CA GLY A 356 29.76 0.44 7.81
C GLY A 356 30.18 0.25 6.36
N ASP A 357 31.09 -0.70 6.12
CA ASP A 357 31.66 -0.99 4.80
C ASP A 357 30.72 -1.80 3.88
N GLY A 358 29.54 -2.22 4.35
CA GLY A 358 28.57 -3.01 3.59
C GLY A 358 28.79 -4.52 3.62
N GLY A 359 29.80 -5.01 4.37
CA GLY A 359 29.96 -6.43 4.67
C GLY A 359 30.43 -7.29 3.49
N LEU A 360 30.16 -8.59 3.55
CA LEU A 360 30.60 -9.56 2.53
C LEU A 360 30.08 -9.24 1.12
N ASP A 361 28.87 -8.71 0.97
CA ASP A 361 28.32 -8.41 -0.37
C ASP A 361 29.09 -7.25 -1.03
N CYS A 362 29.45 -6.21 -0.26
CA CYS A 362 30.35 -5.16 -0.73
C CYS A 362 31.75 -5.71 -1.07
N LYS A 363 32.32 -6.56 -0.21
CA LYS A 363 33.67 -7.14 -0.40
C LYS A 363 33.77 -8.06 -1.61
N ASN A 364 32.68 -8.75 -1.97
CA ASN A 364 32.63 -9.70 -3.09
C ASN A 364 31.96 -9.12 -4.35
N TRP A 365 31.78 -7.80 -4.40
CA TRP A 365 31.13 -7.10 -5.52
C TRP A 365 31.70 -7.46 -6.90
N ASN A 366 33.02 -7.33 -7.07
CA ASN A 366 33.71 -7.61 -8.34
C ASN A 366 34.16 -9.08 -8.46
N ALA A 367 34.01 -9.89 -7.41
CA ALA A 367 34.42 -11.29 -7.47
C ALA A 367 33.53 -12.05 -8.46
N PRO A 368 34.07 -12.99 -9.26
CA PRO A 368 33.29 -13.68 -10.29
C PRO A 368 32.05 -14.37 -9.73
N ALA A 369 30.90 -14.13 -10.35
CA ALA A 369 29.67 -14.83 -10.00
C ALA A 369 29.80 -16.34 -10.29
N PRO A 370 29.18 -17.21 -9.48
CA PRO A 370 29.12 -18.64 -9.74
C PRO A 370 28.66 -18.97 -11.16
N GLN A 371 29.43 -19.78 -11.87
CA GLN A 371 29.07 -20.28 -13.22
C GLN A 371 28.42 -21.67 -13.17
N THR A 372 28.62 -22.39 -12.07
CA THR A 372 28.09 -23.74 -11.84
C THR A 372 27.59 -23.87 -10.40
N TRP A 373 26.60 -24.72 -10.20
CA TRP A 373 26.05 -25.02 -8.87
C TRP A 373 26.41 -26.46 -8.43
N PRO A 374 26.72 -26.69 -7.14
CA PRO A 374 26.88 -25.67 -6.10
C PRO A 374 28.17 -24.88 -6.34
N PRO A 375 28.20 -23.59 -5.95
CA PRO A 375 29.41 -22.81 -6.08
C PRO A 375 30.55 -23.38 -5.22
N GLY A 376 31.78 -23.29 -5.73
CA GLY A 376 32.97 -23.47 -4.90
C GLY A 376 33.05 -22.39 -3.81
N PRO A 377 33.71 -22.66 -2.65
CA PRO A 377 33.84 -21.69 -1.56
C PRO A 377 34.37 -20.32 -2.01
N GLU A 378 35.24 -20.28 -3.02
CA GLU A 378 35.86 -19.07 -3.55
C GLU A 378 34.92 -18.21 -4.40
N THR A 379 33.89 -18.78 -5.02
CA THR A 379 32.94 -18.04 -5.86
C THR A 379 31.57 -17.85 -5.23
N MET A 380 31.24 -18.55 -4.13
CA MET A 380 29.86 -18.59 -3.60
C MET A 380 29.25 -17.23 -3.26
N ASN A 381 30.07 -16.24 -2.95
CA ASN A 381 29.64 -14.86 -2.64
C ASN A 381 29.90 -13.87 -3.77
N GLY A 382 30.51 -14.29 -4.88
CA GLY A 382 30.84 -13.40 -5.99
C GLY A 382 29.58 -12.88 -6.68
N LEU A 383 29.54 -11.59 -6.95
CA LEU A 383 28.41 -10.93 -7.61
C LEU A 383 28.69 -10.65 -9.09
N GLY A 384 29.96 -10.63 -9.51
CA GLY A 384 30.37 -10.36 -10.89
C GLY A 384 30.00 -8.97 -11.40
N LEU A 385 29.77 -8.03 -10.48
CA LEU A 385 29.34 -6.67 -10.81
C LEU A 385 30.56 -5.77 -11.06
N SER A 386 30.32 -4.64 -11.71
CA SER A 386 31.33 -3.60 -11.92
C SER A 386 30.92 -2.30 -11.23
N GLY A 387 31.85 -1.35 -11.12
CA GLY A 387 31.59 -0.05 -10.51
C GLY A 387 31.68 -0.05 -8.98
N GLN A 388 31.19 1.03 -8.36
CA GLN A 388 31.23 1.21 -6.92
C GLN A 388 30.11 0.39 -6.24
N PRO A 389 30.43 -0.42 -5.21
CA PRO A 389 29.42 -1.17 -4.47
C PRO A 389 28.38 -0.25 -3.84
N SER A 390 27.11 -0.57 -4.02
CA SER A 390 26.00 0.18 -3.42
C SER A 390 24.77 -0.70 -3.27
N LEU A 391 24.09 -0.58 -2.13
CA LEU A 391 22.76 -1.16 -1.91
C LEU A 391 21.71 -0.54 -2.85
N GLN A 392 21.92 0.70 -3.28
CA GLN A 392 21.04 1.41 -4.22
C GLN A 392 21.44 1.15 -5.69
N ASN A 393 21.83 -0.09 -6.01
CA ASN A 393 22.19 -0.49 -7.37
C ASN A 393 21.22 -1.58 -7.85
N ALA A 394 20.54 -1.31 -8.96
CA ALA A 394 19.55 -2.24 -9.52
C ALA A 394 20.17 -3.59 -9.93
N ASP A 395 21.36 -3.60 -10.53
CA ASP A 395 22.03 -4.83 -10.97
C ASP A 395 22.41 -5.70 -9.77
N TYR A 396 22.76 -5.09 -8.64
CA TYR A 396 22.99 -5.81 -7.38
C TYR A 396 21.73 -6.49 -6.85
N LEU A 397 20.60 -5.77 -6.79
CA LEU A 397 19.34 -6.36 -6.36
C LEU A 397 18.89 -7.47 -7.32
N LYS A 398 19.05 -7.26 -8.63
CA LYS A 398 18.75 -8.25 -9.69
C LYS A 398 19.61 -9.51 -9.57
N ALA A 399 20.91 -9.37 -9.35
CA ALA A 399 21.84 -10.50 -9.16
C ALA A 399 21.47 -11.39 -7.97
N ASN A 400 20.73 -10.85 -6.99
CA ASN A 400 20.26 -11.59 -5.83
C ASN A 400 18.87 -12.22 -6.02
N ILE A 401 18.13 -11.99 -7.10
CA ILE A 401 16.79 -12.59 -7.28
C ILE A 401 16.87 -14.12 -7.39
N GLU A 402 17.75 -14.62 -8.25
CA GLU A 402 18.11 -16.05 -8.36
C GLU A 402 19.57 -16.27 -7.94
N GLY A 403 20.02 -15.58 -6.89
CA GLY A 403 21.38 -15.62 -6.37
C GLY A 403 21.47 -15.29 -4.88
N GLY A 404 22.67 -15.39 -4.32
CA GLY A 404 22.94 -15.03 -2.92
C GLY A 404 22.29 -15.96 -1.90
N GLU A 405 21.79 -15.40 -0.79
CA GLU A 405 21.13 -16.16 0.30
C GLU A 405 19.93 -16.94 -0.22
N GLY A 406 19.84 -18.24 0.11
CA GLY A 406 18.75 -19.12 -0.31
C GLY A 406 18.91 -19.67 -1.73
N PHE A 407 20.01 -19.35 -2.42
CA PHE A 407 20.36 -19.89 -3.73
C PHE A 407 21.80 -20.45 -3.76
N ASN A 408 22.79 -19.58 -3.55
CA ASN A 408 24.21 -19.92 -3.56
C ASN A 408 24.67 -20.44 -2.19
N TRP A 409 24.15 -19.82 -1.13
CA TRP A 409 24.52 -20.10 0.25
C TRP A 409 23.34 -19.85 1.19
N PHE A 410 23.46 -20.25 2.44
CA PHE A 410 22.48 -19.95 3.50
C PHE A 410 23.15 -19.69 4.84
N TYR A 411 22.44 -18.98 5.72
CA TYR A 411 22.72 -18.91 7.14
C TYR A 411 21.97 -20.04 7.87
N THR A 412 22.65 -20.74 8.76
CA THR A 412 22.07 -21.69 9.71
C THR A 412 21.20 -21.00 10.76
N ASN A 413 21.45 -19.72 11.08
CA ASN A 413 20.68 -18.96 12.04
C ASN A 413 20.29 -17.58 11.52
N SER A 414 19.01 -17.41 11.18
CA SER A 414 18.45 -16.14 10.72
C SER A 414 17.61 -15.43 11.79
N LEU A 415 17.97 -15.51 13.07
CA LEU A 415 17.25 -14.85 14.17
C LEU A 415 17.77 -13.42 14.40
N GLY A 416 16.88 -12.55 14.88
CA GLY A 416 17.21 -11.17 15.27
C GLY A 416 17.15 -10.92 16.78
N GLY A 417 17.94 -9.95 17.23
CA GLY A 417 18.08 -9.55 18.64
C GLY A 417 17.30 -8.31 19.03
N GLY A 418 16.38 -7.83 18.18
CA GLY A 418 15.69 -6.56 18.38
C GLY A 418 16.57 -5.35 18.03
N VAL A 419 16.27 -4.20 18.62
CA VAL A 419 17.01 -2.94 18.36
C VAL A 419 18.17 -2.78 19.35
N GLY A 420 19.37 -2.51 18.85
CA GLY A 420 20.56 -2.31 19.68
C GLY A 420 21.65 -1.51 19.00
N LEU A 421 22.81 -1.42 19.64
CA LEU A 421 24.01 -0.84 19.02
C LEU A 421 24.57 -1.81 17.98
N ASP A 422 25.01 -1.27 16.86
CA ASP A 422 25.65 -2.03 15.80
C ASP A 422 26.79 -2.92 16.35
N PRO A 423 26.71 -4.26 16.22
CA PRO A 423 27.76 -5.17 16.68
C PRO A 423 29.10 -4.97 15.95
N LEU A 424 29.13 -4.23 14.83
CA LEU A 424 30.34 -3.90 14.08
C LEU A 424 31.01 -2.58 14.53
N GLY A 425 30.45 -1.89 15.53
CA GLY A 425 31.11 -0.75 16.19
C GLY A 425 31.00 0.59 15.44
N THR A 426 29.94 0.81 14.66
CA THR A 426 29.68 2.12 14.01
C THR A 426 29.04 3.16 14.95
N ASP A 427 28.76 2.80 16.20
CA ASP A 427 27.96 3.57 17.18
C ASP A 427 26.53 3.93 16.73
N GLN A 428 26.08 3.38 15.60
CA GLN A 428 24.70 3.52 15.14
C GLN A 428 23.79 2.52 15.86
N ARG A 429 22.50 2.85 15.96
CA ARG A 429 21.48 1.90 16.38
C ARG A 429 20.84 1.22 15.19
N CYS A 430 20.77 -0.09 15.25
CA CYS A 430 20.18 -0.89 14.18
C CYS A 430 19.42 -2.10 14.72
N THR A 431 18.74 -2.78 13.82
CA THR A 431 18.20 -4.11 14.07
C THR A 431 19.34 -5.11 14.15
N LEU A 432 19.49 -5.74 15.31
CA LEU A 432 20.56 -6.67 15.61
C LEU A 432 20.35 -8.00 14.86
N PRO A 433 21.29 -8.42 14.02
CA PRO A 433 21.39 -9.83 13.65
C PRO A 433 21.92 -10.66 14.81
N LEU A 434 21.65 -11.97 14.79
CA LEU A 434 22.23 -12.94 15.73
C LEU A 434 22.95 -14.06 14.98
N GLY A 435 23.71 -14.85 15.74
CA GLY A 435 24.32 -16.09 15.24
C GLY A 435 25.35 -15.85 14.14
N ASP A 436 25.34 -16.72 13.14
CA ASP A 436 26.23 -16.69 12.00
C ASP A 436 26.10 -15.42 11.14
N ARG A 437 24.96 -14.72 11.19
CA ARG A 437 24.80 -13.45 10.49
C ARG A 437 25.64 -12.32 11.09
N VAL A 438 26.01 -12.40 12.38
CA VAL A 438 26.96 -11.44 13.01
C VAL A 438 28.36 -11.63 12.47
N THR A 439 28.79 -12.88 12.31
CA THR A 439 30.12 -13.22 11.77
C THR A 439 30.15 -13.38 10.25
N GLN A 440 28.97 -13.28 9.62
CA GLN A 440 28.70 -13.60 8.21
C GLN A 440 29.21 -14.98 7.78
N THR A 441 29.02 -16.01 8.61
CA THR A 441 29.37 -17.40 8.26
C THR A 441 28.32 -17.99 7.34
N ARG A 442 28.66 -18.14 6.05
CA ARG A 442 27.77 -18.63 5.00
C ARG A 442 28.10 -20.07 4.62
N HIS A 443 27.09 -20.90 4.43
CA HIS A 443 27.24 -22.30 4.06
C HIS A 443 26.78 -22.53 2.62
N ALA A 444 27.63 -23.12 1.78
CA ALA A 444 27.25 -23.56 0.44
C ALA A 444 26.37 -24.81 0.52
N PHE A 445 25.50 -24.98 -0.48
CA PHE A 445 24.77 -26.23 -0.69
C PHE A 445 25.71 -27.33 -1.24
N ALA A 446 25.36 -28.60 -1.03
CA ALA A 446 26.06 -29.73 -1.63
C ALA A 446 25.43 -30.14 -2.97
N ALA A 447 26.13 -30.96 -3.76
CA ALA A 447 25.56 -31.54 -4.97
C ALA A 447 24.26 -32.30 -4.65
N ASN A 448 23.28 -32.26 -5.56
CA ASN A 448 21.96 -32.88 -5.42
C ASN A 448 21.04 -32.25 -4.34
N GLN A 449 21.38 -31.08 -3.80
CA GLN A 449 20.56 -30.36 -2.81
C GLN A 449 19.74 -29.18 -3.37
N GLN A 450 19.54 -29.11 -4.69
CA GLN A 450 18.91 -27.96 -5.33
C GLN A 450 17.49 -27.68 -4.81
N LEU A 451 16.74 -28.69 -4.36
CA LEU A 451 15.43 -28.48 -3.75
C LEU A 451 15.48 -27.62 -2.48
N LEU A 452 16.63 -27.59 -1.76
CA LEU A 452 16.81 -26.74 -0.58
C LEU A 452 16.91 -25.24 -0.93
N THR A 453 17.12 -24.90 -2.20
CA THR A 453 17.27 -23.51 -2.66
C THR A 453 15.90 -22.83 -2.75
N ARG A 454 15.57 -22.01 -1.75
CA ARG A 454 14.27 -21.29 -1.70
C ARG A 454 14.08 -20.29 -2.85
N LYS A 455 15.18 -19.85 -3.46
CA LYS A 455 15.19 -19.00 -4.66
C LYS A 455 15.35 -19.78 -5.96
N GLY A 456 15.52 -21.11 -5.90
CA GLY A 456 15.74 -21.96 -7.06
C GLY A 456 14.50 -22.20 -7.89
N LEU A 457 13.69 -21.16 -8.14
CA LEU A 457 12.42 -21.21 -8.88
C LEU A 457 12.59 -21.93 -10.22
N ARG A 458 13.64 -21.58 -10.96
CA ARG A 458 13.93 -22.20 -12.26
C ARG A 458 14.34 -23.64 -12.16
N TRP A 459 15.14 -24.02 -11.16
CA TRP A 459 15.47 -25.43 -10.97
C TRP A 459 14.22 -26.22 -10.58
N TRP A 460 13.47 -25.75 -9.58
CA TRP A 460 12.24 -26.36 -9.09
C TRP A 460 11.24 -26.58 -10.24
N TRP A 461 10.99 -25.55 -11.04
CA TRP A 461 10.03 -25.64 -12.15
C TRP A 461 10.47 -26.62 -13.25
N ASN A 462 11.77 -26.78 -13.50
CA ASN A 462 12.31 -27.64 -14.55
C ASN A 462 12.59 -29.09 -14.13
N ASN A 463 12.46 -29.45 -12.85
CA ASN A 463 12.92 -30.74 -12.34
C ASN A 463 11.84 -31.48 -11.56
N THR A 464 12.00 -32.80 -11.48
CA THR A 464 11.18 -33.62 -10.58
C THR A 464 11.71 -33.48 -9.15
N HIS A 465 10.83 -33.61 -8.17
CA HIS A 465 11.22 -33.43 -6.77
C HIS A 465 11.30 -34.76 -6.04
N ARG A 466 12.18 -34.81 -5.03
CA ARG A 466 12.33 -35.91 -4.08
C ARG A 466 12.57 -35.33 -2.70
N ALA A 467 12.17 -36.04 -1.65
CA ALA A 467 12.58 -35.64 -0.31
C ALA A 467 14.10 -35.73 -0.18
N ILE A 468 14.69 -34.74 0.51
CA ILE A 468 16.11 -34.72 0.83
C ILE A 468 16.23 -34.96 2.32
N TYR A 469 16.89 -36.02 2.75
CA TYR A 469 17.12 -36.26 4.17
C TYR A 469 18.38 -37.07 4.37
N ASP A 470 18.86 -37.11 5.60
CA ASP A 470 19.92 -38.02 6.01
C ASP A 470 19.30 -39.17 6.81
N ASN A 471 19.45 -40.37 6.27
CA ASN A 471 18.93 -41.62 6.83
C ASN A 471 20.02 -42.46 7.52
N GLY A 472 21.24 -41.93 7.65
CA GLY A 472 22.39 -42.63 8.22
C GLY A 472 23.16 -43.53 7.25
N ASP A 473 22.90 -43.48 5.95
CA ASP A 473 23.63 -44.26 4.92
C ASP A 473 25.01 -43.69 4.55
N GLY A 474 25.42 -42.58 5.18
CA GLY A 474 26.70 -41.92 4.95
C GLY A 474 26.70 -40.94 3.77
N THR A 475 25.58 -40.75 3.07
CA THR A 475 25.46 -39.75 1.98
C THR A 475 25.06 -38.36 2.48
N GLY A 476 24.72 -38.23 3.76
CA GLY A 476 24.23 -36.99 4.36
C GLY A 476 22.87 -36.60 3.81
N TRP A 477 22.59 -35.30 3.69
CA TRP A 477 21.34 -34.80 3.14
C TRP A 477 21.32 -35.02 1.62
N SER A 478 20.75 -36.13 1.18
CA SER A 478 20.66 -36.51 -0.23
C SER A 478 19.22 -36.85 -0.66
N PRO A 479 18.88 -36.76 -1.97
CA PRO A 479 17.57 -37.14 -2.45
C PRO A 479 17.29 -38.64 -2.28
N HIS A 480 16.17 -38.99 -1.64
CA HIS A 480 15.75 -40.37 -1.42
C HIS A 480 14.33 -40.65 -1.94
N GLY A 481 14.07 -41.94 -2.21
CA GLY A 481 12.75 -42.44 -2.61
C GLY A 481 12.35 -42.09 -4.05
N PRO A 482 11.10 -42.43 -4.44
CA PRO A 482 10.51 -42.02 -5.71
C PRO A 482 10.34 -40.50 -5.81
N THR A 483 10.09 -40.00 -7.01
CA THR A 483 9.73 -38.60 -7.21
C THR A 483 8.31 -38.32 -6.71
N THR A 484 8.03 -37.07 -6.35
CA THR A 484 6.65 -36.63 -6.08
C THR A 484 5.81 -36.62 -7.36
N ALA A 485 4.51 -36.32 -7.22
CA ALA A 485 3.60 -36.16 -8.34
C ALA A 485 3.81 -34.86 -9.15
N TRP A 486 4.72 -33.96 -8.72
CA TRP A 486 5.02 -32.75 -9.48
C TRP A 486 5.59 -33.10 -10.85
N THR A 487 4.98 -32.54 -11.89
CA THR A 487 5.45 -32.66 -13.27
C THR A 487 6.17 -31.38 -13.67
N PRO A 488 7.44 -31.44 -14.10
CA PRO A 488 8.19 -30.27 -14.56
C PRO A 488 7.44 -29.48 -15.62
N GLN A 489 7.52 -28.15 -15.54
CA GLN A 489 6.94 -27.21 -16.49
C GLN A 489 5.42 -27.31 -16.70
N SER A 490 4.72 -28.05 -15.83
CA SER A 490 3.29 -28.33 -16.03
C SER A 490 2.38 -27.14 -15.72
N LYS A 491 2.83 -26.22 -14.85
CA LYS A 491 2.03 -25.08 -14.37
C LYS A 491 2.94 -23.85 -14.19
N PRO A 492 2.42 -22.63 -14.42
CA PRO A 492 3.17 -21.41 -14.12
C PRO A 492 3.28 -21.19 -12.60
N ILE A 493 4.22 -20.32 -12.24
CA ILE A 493 4.43 -19.77 -10.89
C ILE A 493 3.89 -18.33 -10.84
N ALA A 494 3.29 -17.89 -9.73
CA ALA A 494 2.90 -16.49 -9.53
C ALA A 494 3.24 -15.98 -8.12
N PHE A 495 3.76 -14.76 -8.02
CA PHE A 495 3.97 -14.07 -6.76
C PHE A 495 2.72 -13.26 -6.42
N VAL A 496 1.64 -13.94 -6.03
CA VAL A 496 0.35 -13.28 -5.75
C VAL A 496 0.43 -12.27 -4.60
N GLU A 497 1.54 -12.28 -3.87
CA GLU A 497 2.01 -11.23 -3.00
C GLU A 497 3.53 -11.11 -3.13
N TYR A 498 4.06 -9.89 -3.15
CA TYR A 498 5.48 -9.58 -2.92
C TYR A 498 5.62 -8.12 -2.50
N GLY A 499 6.65 -7.73 -1.76
CA GLY A 499 6.85 -6.33 -1.44
C GLY A 499 8.01 -6.04 -0.52
N PHE A 500 8.26 -4.75 -0.31
CA PHE A 500 9.34 -4.25 0.53
C PHE A 500 8.80 -3.13 1.42
N ALA A 501 8.99 -3.25 2.73
CA ALA A 501 8.62 -2.20 3.67
C ALA A 501 9.42 -0.91 3.41
N THR A 502 8.85 0.27 3.63
CA THR A 502 9.56 1.55 3.43
C THR A 502 10.48 1.89 4.61
N VAL A 503 11.47 1.03 4.84
CA VAL A 503 12.48 1.14 5.89
C VAL A 503 13.87 0.90 5.32
N ASP A 504 14.89 1.49 5.94
CA ASP A 504 16.29 1.25 5.61
C ASP A 504 16.59 -0.26 5.51
N ARG A 505 17.32 -0.68 4.47
CA ARG A 505 17.67 -2.09 4.21
C ARG A 505 16.48 -3.05 4.08
N CYS A 506 15.32 -2.59 3.63
CA CYS A 506 14.12 -3.40 3.36
C CYS A 506 14.39 -4.69 2.55
N THR A 507 15.40 -4.68 1.67
CA THR A 507 15.79 -5.82 0.84
C THR A 507 16.50 -6.95 1.60
N ASN A 508 17.01 -6.71 2.82
CA ASN A 508 17.66 -7.75 3.63
C ASN A 508 16.67 -8.78 4.21
N GLN A 509 15.43 -8.34 4.44
CA GLN A 509 14.38 -9.16 5.02
C GLN A 509 13.01 -8.60 4.58
N PRO A 510 12.59 -8.84 3.32
CA PRO A 510 11.36 -8.25 2.78
C PRO A 510 10.09 -8.68 3.54
N ASN A 511 10.15 -9.82 4.24
CA ASN A 511 9.03 -10.46 4.93
C ASN A 511 8.62 -9.77 6.25
N VAL A 512 9.35 -8.76 6.71
CA VAL A 512 9.07 -8.08 7.99
C VAL A 512 8.72 -6.62 7.79
N PHE A 513 7.84 -6.12 8.64
CA PHE A 513 7.45 -4.71 8.68
C PHE A 513 7.20 -4.26 10.12
N TYR A 514 7.35 -2.95 10.34
CA TYR A 514 7.23 -2.37 11.67
C TYR A 514 5.80 -1.90 11.94
N ASP A 515 5.14 -2.56 12.90
CA ASP A 515 3.92 -2.10 13.54
C ASP A 515 4.05 -2.27 15.06
N PRO A 516 4.19 -1.21 15.87
CA PRO A 516 4.38 -1.35 17.32
C PRO A 516 3.20 -2.01 18.05
N LYS A 517 2.06 -2.24 17.37
CA LYS A 517 0.87 -2.89 17.94
C LYS A 517 0.85 -4.41 17.72
N SER A 518 1.75 -4.95 16.90
CA SER A 518 1.83 -6.39 16.58
C SER A 518 2.98 -7.09 17.30
N SER A 519 2.77 -8.35 17.69
CA SER A 519 3.81 -9.24 18.21
C SER A 519 4.75 -9.76 17.10
N GLU A 520 4.37 -9.60 15.83
CA GLU A 520 5.22 -9.94 14.68
C GLU A 520 5.99 -8.72 14.14
N SER A 521 5.95 -7.60 14.89
CA SER A 521 6.66 -6.37 14.54
C SER A 521 8.16 -6.58 14.49
N ALA A 522 8.75 -6.28 13.33
CA ALA A 522 10.18 -6.34 13.15
C ALA A 522 10.62 -5.34 12.08
N THR A 523 11.92 -5.18 11.95
CA THR A 523 12.54 -4.46 10.82
C THR A 523 13.62 -5.37 10.25
N PRO A 524 14.00 -5.19 8.97
CA PRO A 524 15.06 -5.98 8.37
C PRO A 524 16.36 -5.92 9.17
N PHE A 525 17.21 -6.93 9.01
CA PHE A 525 18.52 -6.92 9.64
C PHE A 525 19.35 -5.72 9.21
N TRP A 526 20.07 -5.16 10.17
CA TRP A 526 20.93 -3.98 10.01
C TRP A 526 20.18 -2.68 9.70
N SER A 527 18.84 -2.68 9.62
CA SER A 527 18.05 -1.46 9.42
C SER A 527 18.39 -0.41 10.48
N LEU A 528 18.65 0.82 10.06
CA LEU A 528 18.93 1.93 10.96
C LEU A 528 17.69 2.36 11.76
N TRP A 529 17.93 2.74 13.00
CA TRP A 529 16.94 3.34 13.88
C TRP A 529 17.38 4.74 14.29
N THR A 530 16.49 5.71 14.13
CA THR A 530 16.73 7.11 14.47
C THR A 530 15.85 7.54 15.64
N GLY A 531 16.30 8.52 16.41
CA GLY A 531 15.58 9.00 17.59
C GLY A 531 16.52 9.29 18.76
N SER A 532 15.95 9.34 19.96
CA SER A 532 16.68 9.58 21.19
C SER A 532 16.04 8.82 22.35
N VAL A 533 16.76 8.64 23.46
CA VAL A 533 16.22 7.98 24.66
C VAL A 533 14.95 8.67 25.17
N GLY A 534 14.85 10.01 25.04
CA GLY A 534 13.68 10.77 25.49
C GLY A 534 12.50 10.77 24.51
N SER A 535 12.75 10.61 23.20
CA SER A 535 11.72 10.69 22.15
C SER A 535 11.27 9.31 21.63
N GLY A 536 11.92 8.25 22.08
CA GLY A 536 11.80 6.92 21.50
C GLY A 536 12.62 6.75 20.22
N TRP A 537 12.75 5.50 19.79
CA TRP A 537 13.44 5.10 18.56
C TRP A 537 12.40 4.71 17.51
N ARG A 538 12.64 5.09 16.26
CA ARG A 538 11.82 4.71 15.10
C ARG A 538 12.70 4.18 13.99
N PRO A 539 12.21 3.22 13.17
CA PRO A 539 12.93 2.78 11.99
C PRO A 539 13.19 3.97 11.06
N GLN A 540 14.38 4.03 10.47
CA GLN A 540 14.66 4.97 9.41
C GLN A 540 13.83 4.60 8.18
N ARG A 541 13.02 5.54 7.70
CA ARG A 541 12.23 5.37 6.47
C ARG A 541 13.13 5.46 5.24
N ASP A 542 12.92 4.57 4.28
CA ASP A 542 13.57 4.59 2.96
C ASP A 542 12.59 4.16 1.87
N ASP A 543 11.98 5.13 1.19
CA ASP A 543 11.08 4.88 0.06
C ASP A 543 11.85 4.57 -1.22
N THR A 544 13.09 5.06 -1.35
CA THR A 544 13.86 4.97 -2.59
C THR A 544 14.35 3.54 -2.80
N LEU A 545 14.83 2.89 -1.74
CA LEU A 545 15.25 1.49 -1.83
C LEU A 545 14.05 0.55 -2.07
N ALA A 546 12.90 0.81 -1.44
CA ALA A 546 11.69 0.03 -1.67
C ALA A 546 11.21 0.14 -3.14
N ASP A 547 11.16 1.36 -3.70
CA ASP A 547 10.82 1.59 -5.12
C ASP A 547 11.84 0.91 -6.05
N LEU A 548 13.14 1.05 -5.78
CA LEU A 548 14.20 0.41 -6.56
C LEU A 548 14.10 -1.12 -6.54
N ALA A 549 13.75 -1.71 -5.39
CA ALA A 549 13.60 -3.15 -5.24
C ALA A 549 12.40 -3.68 -6.03
N LEU A 550 11.24 -2.99 -5.95
CA LEU A 550 10.07 -3.30 -6.78
C LEU A 550 10.41 -3.24 -8.28
N GLN A 551 11.07 -2.16 -8.71
CA GLN A 551 11.50 -2.01 -10.11
C GLN A 551 12.49 -3.11 -10.53
N SER A 552 13.40 -3.50 -9.64
CA SER A 552 14.39 -4.55 -9.91
C SER A 552 13.73 -5.92 -10.13
N VAL A 553 12.72 -6.26 -9.32
CA VAL A 553 11.91 -7.48 -9.49
C VAL A 553 11.15 -7.44 -10.82
N HIS A 554 10.50 -6.32 -11.13
CA HIS A 554 9.76 -6.14 -12.38
C HIS A 554 10.66 -6.33 -13.61
N ASP A 555 11.78 -5.60 -13.67
CA ASP A 555 12.73 -5.66 -14.78
C ASP A 555 13.32 -7.06 -14.95
N TYR A 556 13.71 -7.70 -13.85
CA TYR A 556 14.35 -9.01 -13.90
C TYR A 556 13.41 -10.05 -14.49
N TRP A 557 12.18 -10.15 -13.99
CA TRP A 557 11.22 -11.14 -14.49
C TRP A 557 10.64 -10.78 -15.85
N SER A 558 10.68 -9.51 -16.25
CA SER A 558 10.35 -9.13 -17.63
C SER A 558 11.41 -9.63 -18.63
N ALA A 559 12.70 -9.64 -18.23
CA ALA A 559 13.81 -9.99 -19.12
C ALA A 559 14.27 -11.47 -19.02
N ASN A 560 14.13 -12.11 -17.86
CA ASN A 560 14.77 -13.41 -17.55
C ASN A 560 13.79 -14.57 -17.36
N ASN A 561 12.52 -14.40 -17.71
CA ASN A 561 11.52 -15.45 -17.53
C ASN A 561 11.67 -16.60 -18.56
N ALA A 562 11.52 -17.84 -18.11
CA ALA A 562 11.55 -19.00 -18.99
C ALA A 562 10.17 -19.32 -19.58
N THR A 563 10.14 -20.05 -20.67
CA THR A 563 8.92 -20.62 -21.27
C THR A 563 9.17 -22.06 -21.65
N SER A 564 8.21 -22.94 -21.39
CA SER A 564 8.32 -24.38 -21.66
C SER A 564 8.23 -24.65 -23.16
N GLY A 565 8.57 -25.87 -23.58
CA GLY A 565 8.33 -26.30 -24.96
C GLY A 565 6.85 -26.30 -25.37
N SER A 566 5.93 -26.32 -24.40
CA SER A 566 4.48 -26.23 -24.59
C SER A 566 3.90 -24.82 -24.46
N GLY A 567 4.74 -23.80 -24.28
CA GLY A 567 4.32 -22.40 -24.20
C GLY A 567 3.89 -21.93 -22.80
N VAL A 568 4.11 -22.72 -21.75
CA VAL A 568 3.83 -22.32 -20.36
C VAL A 568 4.97 -21.42 -19.87
N ALA A 569 4.65 -20.16 -19.55
CA ALA A 569 5.61 -19.26 -18.90
C ALA A 569 5.94 -19.76 -17.49
N MET A 570 7.21 -19.70 -17.08
CA MET A 570 7.63 -20.15 -15.75
C MET A 570 7.03 -19.26 -14.67
N VAL A 571 7.19 -17.94 -14.78
CA VAL A 571 6.51 -16.96 -13.93
C VAL A 571 5.39 -16.31 -14.73
N PHE A 572 4.14 -16.47 -14.32
CA PHE A 572 3.04 -15.72 -14.93
C PHE A 572 2.92 -14.35 -14.26
N THR A 573 3.73 -13.40 -14.76
CA THR A 573 3.85 -12.05 -14.21
C THR A 573 2.52 -11.28 -14.11
N PRO A 574 1.49 -11.48 -14.97
CA PRO A 574 0.21 -10.80 -14.78
C PRO A 574 -0.50 -11.14 -13.46
N PHE A 575 -0.15 -12.23 -12.78
CA PHE A 575 -0.66 -12.56 -11.44
C PHE A 575 0.30 -12.23 -10.30
N CYS A 576 1.40 -11.53 -10.59
CA CYS A 576 2.31 -11.07 -9.55
C CYS A 576 1.84 -9.72 -8.99
N CYS A 577 1.47 -9.67 -7.71
CA CYS A 577 0.86 -8.49 -7.10
C CYS A 577 1.72 -7.90 -5.98
N ALA A 578 2.04 -6.60 -6.09
CA ALA A 578 2.79 -5.89 -5.08
C ALA A 578 1.91 -5.58 -3.87
N TRP A 579 2.41 -5.90 -2.68
CA TRP A 579 1.85 -5.52 -1.39
C TRP A 579 2.36 -4.11 -1.05
N ASN A 580 1.54 -3.07 -0.97
CA ASN A 580 0.10 -3.06 -1.25
C ASN A 580 -0.42 -1.66 -1.68
N CYS A 581 -1.64 -1.63 -2.20
CA CYS A 581 -2.45 -0.41 -2.39
C CYS A 581 -3.68 -0.46 -1.48
N ASP A 582 -4.17 0.68 -1.01
CA ASP A 582 -5.32 0.76 -0.10
C ASP A 582 -6.55 1.33 -0.81
N ALA A 583 -7.73 0.76 -0.54
CA ALA A 583 -9.02 1.28 -1.04
C ALA A 583 -9.50 2.52 -0.28
N ARG A 584 -8.83 2.90 0.81
CA ARG A 584 -8.98 4.20 1.45
C ARG A 584 -8.07 5.20 0.72
N PRO A 585 -8.61 6.28 0.15
CA PRO A 585 -7.87 7.14 -0.76
C PRO A 585 -6.82 7.97 -0.01
N PHE A 586 -5.71 8.22 -0.68
CA PHE A 586 -4.70 9.17 -0.20
C PHE A 586 -5.20 10.61 -0.45
N PRO A 587 -4.95 11.58 0.47
CA PRO A 587 -4.20 11.45 1.72
C PRO A 587 -5.07 11.13 2.95
N VAL A 588 -6.38 10.93 2.79
CA VAL A 588 -7.31 10.71 3.92
C VAL A 588 -6.84 9.52 4.73
N PHE A 589 -6.57 8.39 4.08
CA PHE A 589 -5.63 7.43 4.64
C PHE A 589 -4.22 7.81 4.17
N PRO A 590 -3.24 7.95 5.09
CA PRO A 590 -3.25 7.55 6.49
C PRO A 590 -3.58 8.64 7.52
N LEU A 591 -3.99 9.84 7.11
CA LEU A 591 -4.10 11.01 8.00
C LEU A 591 -5.28 10.98 8.99
N ASP A 592 -6.39 10.35 8.64
CA ASP A 592 -7.60 10.29 9.46
C ASP A 592 -7.51 9.20 10.54
N GLY A 593 -6.61 9.44 11.51
CA GLY A 593 -6.28 8.50 12.59
C GLY A 593 -7.41 8.28 13.61
N ASP A 594 -8.42 9.15 13.64
CA ASP A 594 -9.60 9.01 14.50
C ASP A 594 -10.58 7.96 13.94
N VAL A 595 -10.58 7.77 12.62
CA VAL A 595 -11.38 6.74 11.94
C VAL A 595 -10.61 5.42 11.86
N TRP A 596 -9.32 5.46 11.47
CA TRP A 596 -8.53 4.25 11.24
C TRP A 596 -7.32 4.13 12.16
N GLY A 597 -7.33 3.11 13.02
CA GLY A 597 -6.26 2.86 13.98
C GLY A 597 -4.92 2.41 13.37
N ASP A 598 -4.86 2.08 12.08
CA ASP A 598 -3.67 1.54 11.40
C ASP A 598 -2.89 2.58 10.57
N GLY A 599 -3.34 3.84 10.48
CA GLY A 599 -2.66 4.88 9.71
C GLY A 599 -1.17 5.08 10.08
N GLY A 600 -0.82 4.87 11.35
CA GLY A 600 0.57 4.95 11.82
C GLY A 600 1.52 3.91 11.19
N ALA A 601 1.00 2.77 10.70
CA ALA A 601 1.80 1.74 10.04
C ALA A 601 2.17 2.11 8.59
N TRP A 602 1.44 3.05 7.97
CA TRP A 602 1.69 3.46 6.59
C TRP A 602 3.14 3.89 6.38
N ALA A 603 3.72 4.70 7.27
CA ALA A 603 5.05 5.28 7.07
C ALA A 603 6.19 4.25 6.95
N THR A 604 6.04 3.07 7.56
CA THR A 604 7.09 2.05 7.65
C THR A 604 6.66 0.68 7.14
N GLY A 605 5.42 0.52 6.67
CA GLY A 605 4.95 -0.70 6.01
C GLY A 605 5.12 -0.66 4.49
N ASN A 606 4.51 -1.62 3.81
CA ASN A 606 4.70 -1.84 2.38
C ASN A 606 3.72 -1.04 1.48
N TRP A 607 2.86 -0.19 2.05
CA TRP A 607 1.95 0.65 1.26
C TRP A 607 2.69 1.42 0.16
N ILE A 608 2.16 1.37 -1.05
CA ILE A 608 2.68 2.05 -2.25
C ILE A 608 1.96 3.38 -2.46
N GLY A 609 0.66 3.43 -2.16
CA GLY A 609 -0.16 4.64 -2.30
C GLY A 609 0.40 5.83 -1.52
N GLY A 610 0.66 6.93 -2.22
CA GLY A 610 1.27 8.14 -1.66
C GLY A 610 2.78 8.05 -1.38
N LYS A 611 3.46 6.98 -1.81
CA LYS A 611 4.91 6.76 -1.63
C LYS A 611 5.65 6.65 -2.98
N GLY A 612 6.98 6.66 -2.89
CA GLY A 612 7.91 6.64 -4.01
C GLY A 612 8.79 7.90 -4.04
N PRO A 613 9.88 7.92 -4.84
CA PRO A 613 10.62 9.16 -5.09
C PRO A 613 9.61 10.15 -5.66
N ALA A 614 9.47 11.31 -5.01
CA ALA A 614 8.45 12.32 -5.28
C ALA A 614 8.02 12.21 -6.74
N THR A 615 6.85 11.61 -6.96
CA THR A 615 6.19 11.73 -8.24
C THR A 615 6.25 13.22 -8.57
N ALA A 616 6.58 13.56 -9.81
CA ALA A 616 6.16 14.86 -10.29
C ALA A 616 4.71 14.98 -9.81
N PRO A 617 4.36 16.05 -9.06
CA PRO A 617 3.02 16.18 -8.53
C PRO A 617 2.06 15.80 -9.65
N THR A 618 1.00 15.05 -9.30
CA THR A 618 -0.10 14.73 -10.22
C THR A 618 -0.20 15.87 -11.21
N ALA A 619 -0.18 15.59 -12.53
CA ALA A 619 -0.41 16.64 -13.52
C ALA A 619 -1.55 17.46 -12.94
N PRO A 620 -1.30 18.74 -12.57
CA PRO A 620 -2.22 19.48 -11.72
C PRO A 620 -3.58 19.30 -12.34
N ASP A 621 -4.61 19.10 -11.51
CA ASP A 621 -5.99 19.18 -11.99
C ASP A 621 -6.01 20.31 -13.03
N PRO A 622 -6.52 20.05 -14.26
CA PRO A 622 -6.45 21.02 -15.34
C PRO A 622 -6.80 22.36 -14.72
N SER A 623 -5.85 23.33 -14.77
CA SER A 623 -5.81 24.48 -13.86
C SER A 623 -7.22 24.84 -13.49
N PRO A 624 -7.62 24.71 -12.20
CA PRO A 624 -9.02 24.70 -11.80
C PRO A 624 -9.74 25.73 -12.64
N THR A 625 -10.62 25.27 -13.52
CA THR A 625 -11.17 26.10 -14.61
C THR A 625 -11.44 27.46 -14.05
N VAL A 626 -10.67 28.49 -14.45
CA VAL A 626 -10.42 29.70 -13.65
C VAL A 626 -11.75 30.24 -13.14
N GLY A 627 -12.11 29.81 -11.93
CA GLY A 627 -13.26 30.33 -11.23
C GLY A 627 -12.88 31.74 -10.84
N THR A 628 -13.87 32.64 -10.81
CA THR A 628 -13.72 33.88 -10.07
C THR A 628 -13.42 33.53 -8.61
N PHE A 629 -12.13 33.52 -8.23
CA PHE A 629 -11.71 33.43 -6.85
C PHE A 629 -12.35 34.59 -6.08
N ALA A 630 -12.93 34.31 -4.92
CA ALA A 630 -13.43 35.37 -4.06
C ALA A 630 -12.26 36.27 -3.65
N THR A 631 -12.52 37.56 -3.46
CA THR A 631 -11.54 38.49 -2.91
C THR A 631 -11.79 38.64 -1.42
N PHE A 632 -10.75 38.55 -0.60
CA PHE A 632 -10.86 38.78 0.83
C PHE A 632 -11.45 40.17 1.09
N PRO A 633 -12.49 40.29 1.94
CA PRO A 633 -13.22 41.54 2.09
C PRO A 633 -12.35 42.62 2.74
N THR A 634 -12.56 43.87 2.33
CA THR A 634 -11.97 45.03 3.01
C THR A 634 -12.89 45.44 4.14
N LEU A 635 -12.49 45.15 5.38
CA LEU A 635 -13.30 45.42 6.57
C LEU A 635 -12.80 46.69 7.26
N ALA A 636 -13.72 47.61 7.59
CA ALA A 636 -13.39 48.87 8.28
C ALA A 636 -12.79 48.66 9.68
N GLY A 637 -12.99 47.47 10.25
CA GLY A 637 -12.50 47.02 11.56
C GLY A 637 -11.07 46.50 11.61
N GLN A 638 -10.36 46.50 10.48
CA GLN A 638 -8.99 46.00 10.40
C GLN A 638 -8.08 46.84 11.29
N GLY A 639 -7.44 46.17 12.25
CA GLY A 639 -6.49 46.77 13.17
C GLY A 639 -5.26 47.31 12.43
N TRP A 640 -4.49 48.15 13.13
CA TRP A 640 -3.36 48.88 12.54
C TRP A 640 -2.18 48.00 12.08
N SER A 641 -2.15 46.72 12.47
CA SER A 641 -1.03 45.81 12.20
C SER A 641 -1.43 44.69 11.23
N VAL A 642 -0.79 44.68 10.06
CA VAL A 642 -0.71 43.50 9.17
C VAL A 642 0.72 43.00 9.23
N LYS A 643 0.93 41.76 9.69
CA LYS A 643 2.23 41.11 9.53
C LYS A 643 2.25 40.44 8.18
N PHE A 644 3.23 40.80 7.35
CA PHE A 644 3.39 40.24 6.01
C PHE A 644 4.82 39.70 5.89
N GLN A 645 4.99 38.41 6.16
CA GLN A 645 6.30 37.78 6.35
C GLN A 645 6.70 36.97 5.12
N PRO A 646 7.78 37.33 4.40
CA PRO A 646 8.27 36.51 3.30
C PRO A 646 8.92 35.21 3.81
N ARG A 647 8.58 34.10 3.15
CA ARG A 647 9.02 32.74 3.43
C ARG A 647 9.61 32.11 2.17
N PHE A 648 10.92 31.84 2.24
CA PHE A 648 11.67 31.12 1.23
C PHE A 648 11.81 29.64 1.60
N LEU A 649 12.01 28.79 0.60
CA LEU A 649 12.46 27.41 0.81
C LEU A 649 13.92 27.31 0.39
N THR A 650 14.80 27.11 1.37
CA THR A 650 16.23 26.90 1.14
C THR A 650 16.63 25.61 1.82
N CYS A 651 17.17 24.66 1.05
CA CYS A 651 17.79 23.48 1.64
C CYS A 651 19.13 23.89 2.24
N VAL A 652 19.36 23.53 3.50
CA VAL A 652 20.61 23.79 4.20
C VAL A 652 21.18 22.46 4.66
N GLN A 653 22.42 22.18 4.29
CA GLN A 653 23.17 21.03 4.78
C GLN A 653 24.37 21.51 5.58
N ALA A 654 24.34 21.25 6.88
CA ALA A 654 25.43 21.57 7.78
C ALA A 654 26.51 20.48 7.77
N HIS A 655 27.77 20.91 7.73
CA HIS A 655 28.95 20.05 7.85
C HIS A 655 29.47 20.09 9.28
N VAL A 656 30.05 18.98 9.75
CA VAL A 656 30.58 18.85 11.13
C VAL A 656 31.66 19.87 11.50
N SER A 657 32.29 20.51 10.51
CA SER A 657 33.26 21.60 10.71
C SER A 657 32.63 22.97 10.95
N GLY A 658 31.30 23.07 10.99
CA GLY A 658 30.55 24.33 11.09
C GLY A 658 30.37 25.08 9.77
N ARG A 659 30.79 24.50 8.63
CA ARG A 659 30.48 25.02 7.28
C ARG A 659 29.11 24.55 6.83
N GLU A 660 28.47 25.28 5.94
CA GLU A 660 27.16 24.92 5.39
C GLU A 660 27.12 25.05 3.86
N SER A 661 26.39 24.14 3.21
CA SER A 661 25.98 24.24 1.80
C SER A 661 24.50 24.61 1.73
N ARG A 662 24.15 25.58 0.88
CA ARG A 662 22.78 26.11 0.77
C ARG A 662 22.30 26.07 -0.68
N ALA A 663 21.07 25.63 -0.89
CA ALA A 663 20.42 25.63 -2.20
C ALA A 663 19.02 26.24 -2.10
N ALA A 664 18.81 27.41 -2.71
CA ALA A 664 17.49 28.03 -2.80
C ALA A 664 16.60 27.21 -3.72
N ARG A 665 15.50 26.67 -3.19
CA ARG A 665 14.46 25.97 -3.96
C ARG A 665 13.40 26.93 -4.48
N ARG A 666 13.32 28.14 -3.92
CA ARG A 666 12.39 29.19 -4.32
C ARG A 666 13.11 30.53 -4.40
N LEU A 667 12.96 31.21 -5.55
CA LEU A 667 13.48 32.57 -5.77
C LEU A 667 12.45 33.66 -5.42
N ASN A 668 11.16 33.38 -5.61
CA ASN A 668 10.07 34.25 -5.15
C ASN A 668 9.50 33.70 -3.83
N PRO A 669 9.34 34.55 -2.80
CA PRO A 669 8.80 34.13 -1.51
C PRO A 669 7.32 33.75 -1.63
N LEU A 670 6.86 32.90 -0.71
CA LEU A 670 5.46 32.92 -0.29
C LEU A 670 5.37 33.79 0.96
N HIS A 671 4.21 34.30 1.30
CA HIS A 671 4.03 35.16 2.47
C HIS A 671 3.13 34.47 3.49
N ASP A 672 3.58 34.49 4.74
CA ASP A 672 2.73 34.19 5.89
C ASP A 672 2.16 35.53 6.38
N ILE A 673 0.86 35.60 6.56
CA ILE A 673 0.11 36.83 6.76
C ILE A 673 -0.69 36.72 8.05
N GLU A 674 -0.59 37.71 8.92
CA GLU A 674 -1.39 37.79 10.14
C GLU A 674 -2.17 39.10 10.13
N LEU A 675 -3.50 39.00 10.14
CA LEU A 675 -4.43 40.11 10.22
C LEU A 675 -5.02 40.19 11.61
N ASN A 676 -5.11 41.40 12.14
CA ASN A 676 -5.75 41.68 13.41
C ASN A 676 -6.97 42.56 13.16
N PHE A 677 -8.07 42.29 13.84
CA PHE A 677 -9.26 43.14 13.83
C PHE A 677 -9.56 43.58 15.26
N ASP A 678 -9.23 44.84 15.55
CA ASP A 678 -9.41 45.44 16.89
C ASP A 678 -10.89 45.73 17.19
N LEU A 679 -11.74 45.79 16.15
CA LEU A 679 -13.17 46.01 16.26
C LEU A 679 -13.92 45.42 15.07
N LEU A 680 -14.79 44.44 15.30
CA LEU A 680 -15.78 43.93 14.34
C LEU A 680 -17.16 44.19 14.92
N ARG A 681 -18.04 44.90 14.18
CA ARG A 681 -19.39 45.20 14.67
C ARG A 681 -20.35 44.10 14.23
N GLY A 682 -21.12 43.57 15.18
CA GLY A 682 -22.12 42.53 14.94
C GLY A 682 -23.51 43.06 14.59
N ALA A 683 -23.73 44.38 14.70
CA ALA A 683 -25.01 45.02 14.42
C ALA A 683 -25.32 45.04 12.91
N ALA A 684 -26.61 44.91 12.55
CA ALA A 684 -27.07 44.82 11.16
C ALA A 684 -26.67 46.00 10.26
N ALA A 685 -26.41 47.18 10.83
CA ALA A 685 -25.99 48.37 10.08
C ALA A 685 -24.52 48.34 9.63
N HIS A 686 -23.70 47.46 10.19
CA HIS A 686 -22.24 47.45 9.99
C HIS A 686 -21.66 46.06 9.66
N ALA A 687 -22.26 44.98 10.17
CA ALA A 687 -22.13 43.58 9.73
C ALA A 687 -20.72 42.99 9.43
N GLU A 688 -19.62 43.61 9.90
CA GLU A 688 -18.27 43.15 9.59
C GLU A 688 -17.94 41.78 10.20
N LEU A 689 -18.53 41.48 11.37
CA LEU A 689 -18.42 40.15 11.98
C LEU A 689 -19.02 39.07 11.08
N GLN A 690 -20.23 39.31 10.56
CA GLN A 690 -20.92 38.35 9.71
C GLN A 690 -20.18 38.16 8.38
N GLU A 691 -19.60 39.23 7.84
CA GLU A 691 -18.83 39.18 6.59
C GLU A 691 -17.58 38.30 6.73
N VAL A 692 -16.77 38.48 7.79
CA VAL A 692 -15.56 37.66 8.00
C VAL A 692 -15.89 36.20 8.29
N VAL A 693 -16.92 35.95 9.12
CA VAL A 693 -17.37 34.59 9.46
C VAL A 693 -17.93 33.87 8.22
N ALA A 694 -18.78 34.53 7.45
CA ALA A 694 -19.34 33.96 6.23
C ALA A 694 -18.26 33.67 5.19
N PHE A 695 -17.28 34.58 5.04
CA PHE A 695 -16.17 34.35 4.12
C PHE A 695 -15.39 33.09 4.51
N ILE A 696 -15.05 32.90 5.78
CA ILE A 696 -14.29 31.71 6.21
C ILE A 696 -15.12 30.43 6.04
N ALA A 697 -16.39 30.44 6.43
CA ALA A 697 -17.29 29.30 6.28
C ALA A 697 -17.43 28.87 4.81
N ASN A 698 -17.55 29.83 3.89
CA ASN A 698 -17.65 29.55 2.45
C ASN A 698 -16.38 28.92 1.86
N HIS A 699 -15.21 29.14 2.49
CA HIS A 699 -13.92 28.57 2.04
C HIS A 699 -13.54 27.28 2.78
N ALA A 700 -14.38 26.81 3.71
CA ALA A 700 -14.17 25.61 4.52
C ALA A 700 -12.78 25.57 5.19
N GLY A 701 -12.42 26.68 5.86
CA GLY A 701 -11.12 26.80 6.54
C GLY A 701 -9.96 26.77 5.56
N GLN A 702 -9.00 25.88 5.77
CA GLN A 702 -7.79 25.77 4.96
C GLN A 702 -7.99 25.26 3.52
N SER A 703 -9.21 24.82 3.18
CA SER A 703 -9.50 24.04 1.97
C SER A 703 -9.43 24.83 0.67
N GLN A 704 -9.93 26.07 0.65
CA GLN A 704 -10.05 26.86 -0.57
C GLN A 704 -9.19 28.12 -0.54
N ALA A 705 -8.62 28.46 -1.70
CA ALA A 705 -7.85 29.68 -1.89
C ALA A 705 -8.72 30.85 -2.38
N PHE A 706 -8.27 32.07 -2.12
CA PHE A 706 -8.92 33.33 -2.46
C PHE A 706 -7.88 34.42 -2.77
N LEU A 707 -8.30 35.51 -3.41
CA LEU A 707 -7.43 36.65 -3.69
C LEU A 707 -7.30 37.54 -2.45
N PHE A 708 -6.07 37.85 -2.07
CA PHE A 708 -5.75 38.73 -0.96
C PHE A 708 -4.89 39.90 -1.45
N THR A 709 -5.32 41.12 -1.15
CA THR A 709 -4.55 42.34 -1.41
C THR A 709 -3.57 42.58 -0.26
N PRO A 710 -2.25 42.63 -0.51
CA PRO A 710 -1.30 43.02 0.52
C PRO A 710 -1.49 44.50 0.90
N PRO A 711 -0.90 44.96 2.02
CA PRO A 711 -0.95 46.37 2.40
C PRO A 711 -0.55 47.30 1.25
N ASN A 712 -1.17 48.49 1.15
CA ASN A 712 -1.02 49.39 -0.02
C ASN A 712 0.44 49.64 -0.45
N ALA A 713 1.37 49.78 0.50
CA ALA A 713 2.80 49.99 0.22
C ALA A 713 3.49 48.80 -0.48
N LEU A 714 2.85 47.63 -0.50
CA LEU A 714 3.31 46.39 -1.13
C LEU A 714 2.39 45.93 -2.27
N GLY A 715 1.18 46.50 -2.38
CA GLY A 715 0.16 46.08 -3.34
C GLY A 715 -0.13 47.08 -4.45
N VAL A 716 0.08 48.38 -4.24
CA VAL A 716 -0.18 49.40 -5.26
C VAL A 716 1.09 49.65 -6.06
N VAL A 717 1.05 49.27 -7.34
CA VAL A 717 2.16 49.41 -8.28
C VAL A 717 1.85 50.55 -9.25
N VAL A 718 2.80 51.47 -9.42
CA VAL A 718 2.64 52.66 -10.27
C VAL A 718 3.85 52.78 -11.20
N GLY A 719 3.60 52.84 -12.50
CA GLY A 719 4.59 53.09 -13.54
C GLY A 719 5.62 51.98 -13.70
N GLU A 720 5.32 50.75 -13.28
CA GLU A 720 6.31 49.68 -13.28
C GLU A 720 6.61 49.23 -14.71
N PRO A 721 7.89 49.19 -15.13
CA PRO A 721 8.28 48.66 -16.43
C PRO A 721 8.04 47.15 -16.48
N ILE A 722 7.16 46.71 -17.39
CA ILE A 722 6.82 45.28 -17.58
C ILE A 722 7.44 44.69 -18.85
N GLY A 723 8.07 45.53 -19.68
CA GLY A 723 8.86 45.10 -20.83
C GLY A 723 9.17 46.22 -21.81
N VAL A 724 9.87 45.86 -22.88
CA VAL A 724 10.14 46.73 -24.04
C VAL A 724 9.66 46.01 -25.27
N GLY A 725 8.90 46.71 -26.12
CA GLY A 725 8.42 46.19 -27.39
C GLY A 725 9.58 45.79 -28.30
N ASP A 726 9.40 44.69 -29.01
CA ASP A 726 10.32 44.18 -30.02
C ASP A 726 9.64 44.07 -31.42
N GLY A 727 8.36 44.47 -31.51
CA GLY A 727 7.53 44.33 -32.72
C GLY A 727 6.89 42.95 -32.92
N THR A 728 7.09 42.00 -31.99
CA THR A 728 6.60 40.61 -32.08
C THR A 728 5.93 40.09 -30.80
N THR A 729 6.43 40.46 -29.62
CA THR A 729 5.92 40.03 -28.31
C THR A 729 4.63 40.77 -27.99
N THR A 730 3.55 40.02 -27.74
CA THR A 730 2.23 40.56 -27.40
C THR A 730 1.88 40.43 -25.93
N SER A 731 2.47 39.47 -25.22
CA SER A 731 2.16 39.17 -23.82
C SER A 731 3.28 39.61 -22.89
N PHE A 732 2.94 40.38 -21.86
CA PHE A 732 3.84 40.89 -20.84
C PHE A 732 3.31 40.50 -19.47
N ALA A 733 4.10 39.72 -18.72
CA ALA A 733 3.77 39.40 -17.34
C ALA A 733 3.92 40.66 -16.48
N LEU A 734 2.95 40.91 -15.59
CA LEU A 734 3.09 41.98 -14.62
C LEU A 734 4.17 41.58 -13.61
N THR A 735 5.11 42.48 -13.38
CA THR A 735 6.14 42.35 -12.35
C THR A 735 6.00 43.51 -11.39
N GLN A 736 6.47 43.35 -10.16
CA GLN A 736 6.53 44.42 -9.18
C GLN A 736 7.92 44.51 -8.59
N LYS A 737 8.31 45.73 -8.22
CA LYS A 737 9.58 45.99 -7.56
C LYS A 737 9.35 46.45 -6.13
N ILE A 738 9.83 45.66 -5.18
CA ILE A 738 9.83 45.99 -3.75
C ILE A 738 11.27 46.30 -3.35
N GLY A 739 11.58 47.59 -3.27
CA GLY A 739 12.95 48.06 -3.03
C GLY A 739 13.91 47.61 -4.15
N GLY A 740 14.90 46.79 -3.81
CA GLY A 740 15.88 46.26 -4.77
C GLY A 740 15.50 44.91 -5.39
N PHE A 741 14.37 44.32 -5.00
CA PHE A 741 13.92 42.99 -5.43
C PHE A 741 12.77 43.10 -6.43
N SER A 742 12.86 42.37 -7.54
CA SER A 742 11.81 42.28 -8.55
C SER A 742 11.20 40.89 -8.53
N GLU A 743 9.88 40.82 -8.55
CA GLU A 743 9.14 39.57 -8.58
C GLU A 743 7.97 39.61 -9.56
N ASN A 744 7.51 38.42 -9.95
CA ASN A 744 6.31 38.30 -10.76
C ASN A 744 5.08 38.50 -9.89
N VAL A 745 4.14 39.30 -10.39
CA VAL A 745 2.85 39.52 -9.73
C VAL A 745 2.00 38.28 -9.94
N GLN A 746 1.50 37.73 -8.85
CA GLN A 746 0.72 36.50 -8.90
C GLN A 746 -0.67 36.75 -9.50
N ALA A 747 -1.41 37.68 -8.91
CA ALA A 747 -2.72 38.10 -9.37
C ALA A 747 -2.86 39.62 -9.44
N LEU A 748 -3.86 40.11 -10.16
CA LEU A 748 -4.23 41.53 -10.17
C LEU A 748 -5.67 41.75 -9.71
N LEU A 749 -5.91 42.83 -8.98
CA LEU A 749 -7.25 43.27 -8.58
C LEU A 749 -7.60 44.60 -9.26
N GLY A 750 -8.82 44.68 -9.80
CA GLY A 750 -9.29 45.85 -10.54
C GLY A 750 -8.78 45.92 -11.98
N ALA A 751 -8.88 47.09 -12.58
CA ALA A 751 -8.44 47.34 -13.96
C ALA A 751 -7.09 48.08 -13.95
N PRO A 752 -6.01 47.51 -14.51
CA PRO A 752 -4.72 48.15 -14.64
C PRO A 752 -4.76 49.23 -15.74
N THR A 753 -3.97 50.28 -15.57
CA THR A 753 -3.69 51.27 -16.61
C THR A 753 -2.35 50.96 -17.24
N VAL A 754 -2.34 50.61 -18.52
CA VAL A 754 -1.11 50.24 -19.25
C VAL A 754 -0.67 51.41 -20.12
N TYR A 755 0.62 51.69 -20.16
CA TYR A 755 1.20 52.79 -20.93
C TYR A 755 2.22 52.26 -21.95
N LEU A 756 2.24 52.90 -23.12
CA LEU A 756 3.23 52.73 -24.17
C LEU A 756 3.99 54.05 -24.31
N ASP A 757 5.28 54.07 -23.98
CA ASP A 757 6.11 55.28 -23.91
C ASP A 757 5.47 56.42 -23.09
N GLY A 758 4.83 56.05 -21.97
CA GLY A 758 4.16 57.00 -21.07
C GLY A 758 2.77 57.46 -21.52
N VAL A 759 2.25 56.97 -22.66
CA VAL A 759 0.89 57.26 -23.13
C VAL A 759 -0.03 56.09 -22.77
N ALA A 760 -1.13 56.38 -22.06
CA ALA A 760 -2.09 55.35 -21.68
C ALA A 760 -2.72 54.67 -22.91
N ALA A 761 -2.57 53.36 -23.00
CA ALA A 761 -3.21 52.54 -24.02
C ALA A 761 -4.71 52.41 -23.70
N PRO A 762 -5.60 52.47 -24.71
CA PRO A 762 -7.02 52.27 -24.46
C PRO A 762 -7.25 50.83 -23.97
N PRO A 763 -8.19 50.58 -23.03
CA PRO A 763 -8.46 49.21 -22.53
C PRO A 763 -8.85 48.20 -23.61
N THR A 764 -9.28 48.65 -24.79
CA THR A 764 -9.56 47.79 -25.95
C THR A 764 -8.31 47.32 -26.70
N ALA A 765 -7.13 47.90 -26.42
CA ALA A 765 -5.88 47.53 -27.06
C ALA A 765 -5.20 46.31 -26.42
N TYR A 766 -5.68 45.86 -25.26
CA TYR A 766 -5.11 44.72 -24.54
C TYR A 766 -6.17 43.91 -23.79
N ALA A 767 -5.94 42.61 -23.69
CA ALA A 767 -6.66 41.70 -22.81
C ALA A 767 -5.86 41.49 -21.51
N LEU A 768 -6.57 41.19 -20.43
CA LEU A 768 -5.99 40.98 -19.12
C LEU A 768 -6.28 39.56 -18.62
N SER A 769 -5.24 38.88 -18.18
CA SER A 769 -5.35 37.67 -17.36
C SER A 769 -5.12 38.07 -15.91
N ILE A 770 -6.08 37.75 -15.03
CA ILE A 770 -6.01 38.08 -13.60
C ILE A 770 -5.00 37.18 -12.89
N LEU A 771 -4.97 35.89 -13.23
CA LEU A 771 -4.13 34.87 -12.61
C LEU A 771 -3.80 33.81 -13.67
N PRO A 772 -2.56 33.74 -14.18
CA PRO A 772 -1.43 34.63 -13.87
C PRO A 772 -1.67 36.06 -14.36
N ALA A 773 -1.10 37.05 -13.66
CA ALA A 773 -1.23 38.47 -13.99
C ALA A 773 -0.46 38.84 -15.27
N VAL A 774 -1.17 38.90 -16.41
CA VAL A 774 -0.56 39.12 -17.74
C VAL A 774 -1.39 40.11 -18.55
N VAL A 775 -0.71 41.06 -19.19
CA VAL A 775 -1.27 41.96 -20.20
C VAL A 775 -0.96 41.37 -21.58
N THR A 776 -1.97 41.18 -22.42
CA THR A 776 -1.78 40.71 -23.81
C THR A 776 -2.35 41.70 -24.80
N PHE A 777 -1.48 42.37 -25.56
CA PHE A 777 -1.87 43.34 -26.57
C PHE A 777 -2.49 42.69 -27.80
N THR A 778 -3.46 43.38 -28.41
CA THR A 778 -4.05 42.97 -29.70
C THR A 778 -3.07 43.15 -30.87
N SER A 779 -2.10 44.06 -30.72
CA SER A 779 -0.95 44.23 -31.63
C SER A 779 0.33 44.39 -30.82
N ALA A 780 1.42 43.71 -31.21
CA ALA A 780 2.70 43.80 -30.51
C ALA A 780 3.20 45.27 -30.45
N PRO A 781 3.65 45.77 -29.27
CA PRO A 781 4.30 47.07 -29.17
C PRO A 781 5.51 47.13 -30.10
N ALA A 782 5.70 48.28 -30.78
CA ALA A 782 6.79 48.48 -31.72
C ALA A 782 8.16 48.37 -31.03
N SER A 783 9.20 48.04 -31.81
CA SER A 783 10.55 47.89 -31.29
C SER A 783 11.03 49.17 -30.58
N GLY A 784 11.45 49.05 -29.33
CA GLY A 784 11.95 50.14 -28.50
C GLY A 784 10.89 50.87 -27.64
N VAL A 785 9.60 50.55 -27.80
CA VAL A 785 8.52 51.13 -26.98
C VAL A 785 8.56 50.55 -25.57
N VAL A 786 8.66 51.41 -24.55
CA VAL A 786 8.64 50.97 -23.15
C VAL A 786 7.19 50.73 -22.73
N VAL A 787 6.92 49.54 -22.18
CA VAL A 787 5.62 49.17 -21.64
C VAL A 787 5.65 49.29 -20.12
N THR A 788 4.81 50.15 -19.55
CA THR A 788 4.65 50.30 -18.10
C THR A 788 3.21 50.07 -17.67
N ALA A 789 2.96 49.75 -16.40
CA ALA A 789 1.60 49.58 -15.89
C ALA A 789 1.41 50.10 -14.46
N ASP A 790 0.23 50.66 -14.21
CA ASP A 790 -0.32 50.93 -12.88
C ASP A 790 -1.35 49.86 -12.55
N PHE A 791 -1.23 49.18 -11.40
CA PHE A 791 -2.13 48.10 -11.01
C PHE A 791 -2.06 47.80 -9.52
N THR A 792 -3.06 47.05 -9.02
CA THR A 792 -3.05 46.50 -7.67
C THR A 792 -2.66 45.04 -7.72
N ALA A 793 -1.47 44.71 -7.23
CA ALA A 793 -1.00 43.35 -7.05
C ALA A 793 -1.81 42.63 -5.97
N ALA A 794 -2.11 41.36 -6.21
CA ALA A 794 -2.78 40.48 -5.28
C ALA A 794 -2.07 39.13 -5.22
N HIS A 795 -2.25 38.44 -4.10
CA HIS A 795 -1.76 37.09 -3.90
C HIS A 795 -2.92 36.11 -3.84
N LEU A 796 -2.69 34.89 -4.31
CA LEU A 796 -3.57 33.77 -4.01
C LEU A 796 -3.21 33.30 -2.60
N ALA A 797 -4.15 33.37 -1.67
CA ALA A 797 -3.96 33.01 -0.27
C ALA A 797 -5.03 32.02 0.19
N ARG A 798 -4.77 31.32 1.29
CA ARG A 798 -5.75 30.51 2.02
C ARG A 798 -5.58 30.73 3.52
N PHE A 799 -6.56 30.32 4.31
CA PHE A 799 -6.42 30.30 5.77
C PHE A 799 -5.29 29.34 6.18
N ALA A 800 -4.51 29.71 7.19
CA ALA A 800 -3.42 28.89 7.72
C ALA A 800 -3.86 28.02 8.92
N ASP A 801 -5.02 28.33 9.51
CA ASP A 801 -5.64 27.63 10.63
C ASP A 801 -7.10 27.27 10.26
N ASP A 802 -7.59 26.11 10.71
CA ASP A 802 -9.00 25.68 10.50
C ASP A 802 -9.96 26.21 11.58
N SER A 803 -9.41 26.87 12.61
CA SER A 803 -10.16 27.42 13.74
C SER A 803 -9.85 28.90 13.94
N LEU A 804 -10.80 29.62 14.54
CA LEU A 804 -10.72 31.05 14.80
C LEU A 804 -11.14 31.35 16.23
N ASP A 805 -10.46 32.29 16.86
CA ASP A 805 -10.80 32.80 18.17
C ASP A 805 -11.45 34.19 18.05
N LEU A 806 -12.78 34.23 18.09
CA LEU A 806 -13.59 35.45 18.14
C LEU A 806 -13.96 35.78 19.58
N GLU A 807 -13.73 37.02 20.01
CA GLU A 807 -14.02 37.48 21.38
C GLU A 807 -15.00 38.66 21.35
N GLU A 808 -16.20 38.50 21.92
CA GLU A 808 -17.12 39.62 22.19
C GLU A 808 -16.69 40.35 23.47
N PHE A 809 -16.05 41.50 23.33
CA PHE A 809 -15.53 42.26 24.47
C PHE A 809 -16.52 43.31 24.99
N MET A 810 -17.53 43.64 24.19
CA MET A 810 -18.68 44.48 24.54
C MET A 810 -19.84 44.10 23.62
N THR A 811 -21.09 44.26 24.08
CA THR A 811 -22.28 43.92 23.28
C THR A 811 -22.19 44.48 21.86
N GLU A 812 -22.33 43.62 20.85
CA GLU A 812 -22.21 43.92 19.42
C GLU A 812 -20.80 44.33 18.92
N PHE A 813 -19.78 44.25 19.77
CA PHE A 813 -18.39 44.57 19.44
C PHE A 813 -17.46 43.39 19.73
N TRP A 814 -16.81 42.92 18.68
CA TRP A 814 -15.99 41.71 18.67
C TRP A 814 -14.54 42.04 18.29
N THR A 815 -13.59 41.21 18.72
CA THR A 815 -12.21 41.24 18.23
C THR A 815 -11.82 39.90 17.60
N LEU A 816 -10.92 39.96 16.63
CA LEU A 816 -10.22 38.81 16.07
C LEU A 816 -8.72 39.11 16.12
N LYS A 817 -8.05 38.62 17.17
CA LYS A 817 -6.68 39.00 17.51
C LYS A 817 -5.60 38.42 16.60
N SER A 818 -5.92 37.37 15.84
CA SER A 818 -5.00 36.73 14.90
C SER A 818 -5.78 35.91 13.87
N LEU A 819 -5.93 36.44 12.67
CA LEU A 819 -6.35 35.69 11.49
C LEU A 819 -5.13 35.39 10.63
N LYS A 820 -4.70 34.13 10.59
CA LYS A 820 -3.51 33.72 9.85
C LYS A 820 -3.87 33.22 8.45
N LEU A 821 -3.20 33.76 7.46
CA LEU A 821 -3.28 33.34 6.06
C LEU A 821 -1.88 32.93 5.58
N GLU A 822 -1.83 32.09 4.56
CA GLU A 822 -0.60 31.88 3.79
C GLU A 822 -0.88 32.01 2.30
N THR A 823 0.05 32.62 1.57
CA THR A 823 -0.02 32.64 0.11
C THR A 823 0.33 31.27 -0.44
N VAL A 824 -0.39 30.82 -1.45
CA VAL A 824 -0.21 29.54 -2.14
C VAL A 824 0.15 29.77 -3.61
N ARG A 825 0.62 28.74 -4.32
CA ARG A 825 0.87 28.83 -5.77
C ARG A 825 -0.30 28.25 -6.56
N THR A 826 -0.46 28.74 -7.78
CA THR A 826 -1.36 28.18 -8.81
C THR A 826 -0.83 26.88 -9.38
#